data_AF-A0A7V4KN26-F1
#
_entry.id   AF-A0A7V4KN26-F1
#
_cell.length_a   1.000
_cell.length_b   1.000
_cell.length_c   1.000
_cell.angle_alpha   90.00
_cell.angle_beta   90.00
_cell.angle_gamma   90.00
#
_symmetry.space_group_name_H-M   'P 1'
#
loop_
_entity.id
_entity.type
_entity.pdbx_description
1 polymer ?
#
loop_
_entity_poly.entity_id
_entity_poly.type
_entity_poly.pdbx_seq_one_letter_code
_entity_poly.pdbx_strand_id
1 'polypeptide(L)'
;MRGRADGARGGPATPTWGPPGGDPPPAAAPAARLAGPRRDRGECRAHRGARVPRRLRVPRLARGHPRDGAARDLRRPAARRLAAPARGLPARRGARHRPDLRGRAGRPAPARRPPRAAGRAGPGRPDPPQARTAGEVLRRRHAAAGVQPRARARPRGRGPVILDAEPGLLPRWVVATPPDADATDRLAEALALPHALAALLVQRGHAEPGAARRFLRPELGDLADPYALAGMRDAVDAVASAVRGGRTILVSGDYDVDGQCATALLTRALRQAGARVVPFIPHRLRDGYDFGPAALAAAQACGAALVLTCDCGIAAVETVRAARARGIEVVVTDHHLPGAELPPATAIVNPNRPDDRSGLWGLCGTGIAFKLVQALGPVLGLPANYPFHLLDLVALATVADVVPLTGENRVLVRHGLRLLAQSRWPGLRALVASAGLEGRALRAGQVGFILAPRLNAAGRIGDAMDGLALLLADDAGEAARLAADLGRLNDARQALDQRILDEAMAQVRGASLPPAVVLADDGWHAGVVGIVASRVVERFGRPTFLVALDGAVGKGSGRSIAGFDLHAALTGCHDLLERYGGHAMAAGLTIRRDRVDAFRARLAELVAARVPPDQLGPQQRVDLEIDLPSATAELERLARHLEPCGAGNPGPVFGVRGVHLGGAREVGTGHLKATLEDAGHRLPAIGFHWAERGLGLTGRRVDVALRLEENEYRGTRSLQARICALAPAGAA
;
A
#
# COMPACT_ATOMS: atom_id res chain seq x y z
N MET A 1 -53.39 28.20 -37.94
CA MET A 1 -52.28 28.28 -38.93
C MET A 1 -51.06 28.94 -38.28
N ARG A 2 -49.88 28.83 -38.91
CA ARG A 2 -48.61 29.63 -38.78
C ARG A 2 -48.53 30.69 -37.63
N GLY A 3 -47.46 30.81 -36.83
CA GLY A 3 -46.26 29.97 -36.67
C GLY A 3 -45.01 30.72 -36.17
N ARG A 4 -44.51 30.35 -34.97
CA ARG A 4 -43.15 30.49 -34.37
C ARG A 4 -42.36 31.83 -34.46
N ALA A 5 -41.90 32.29 -33.30
CA ALA A 5 -40.55 32.84 -33.07
C ALA A 5 -40.11 32.57 -31.61
N ASP A 6 -38.79 32.55 -31.37
CA ASP A 6 -38.04 32.56 -30.09
C ASP A 6 -38.33 31.48 -29.00
N GLY A 7 -37.38 31.08 -28.15
CA GLY A 7 -35.95 31.44 -28.12
C GLY A 7 -35.30 31.29 -26.72
N ALA A 8 -35.18 30.07 -26.18
CA ALA A 8 -34.82 29.86 -24.76
C ALA A 8 -33.62 28.92 -24.49
N ARG A 9 -32.58 29.52 -23.90
CA ARG A 9 -31.56 29.01 -22.96
C ARG A 9 -31.56 27.51 -22.60
N GLY A 10 -30.42 26.85 -22.76
CA GLY A 10 -30.06 25.58 -22.11
C GLY A 10 -28.69 25.67 -21.44
N GLY A 11 -28.54 25.11 -20.24
CA GLY A 11 -27.26 25.02 -19.50
C GLY A 11 -26.59 23.65 -19.65
N PRO A 12 -25.27 23.53 -19.39
CA PRO A 12 -24.56 22.26 -19.50
C PRO A 12 -24.90 21.31 -18.35
N ALA A 13 -25.19 20.04 -18.67
CA ALA A 13 -25.43 18.98 -17.69
C ALA A 13 -24.12 18.34 -17.21
N THR A 14 -24.10 17.85 -15.97
CA THR A 14 -22.99 17.09 -15.39
C THR A 14 -23.05 15.61 -15.79
N PRO A 15 -21.92 14.95 -16.09
CA PRO A 15 -21.91 13.56 -16.55
C PRO A 15 -22.02 12.56 -15.38
N THR A 16 -23.14 11.83 -15.32
CA THR A 16 -23.30 10.65 -14.45
C THR A 16 -22.84 9.39 -15.18
N TRP A 17 -21.89 8.66 -14.60
CA TRP A 17 -21.40 7.40 -15.17
C TRP A 17 -22.34 6.24 -14.83
N GLY A 18 -23.18 5.85 -15.78
CA GLY A 18 -23.91 4.58 -15.77
C GLY A 18 -23.19 3.48 -16.58
N PRO A 19 -23.46 2.18 -16.31
CA PRO A 19 -22.90 1.09 -17.09
C PRO A 19 -23.50 1.06 -18.52
N PRO A 20 -22.73 0.67 -19.55
CA PRO A 20 -23.21 0.63 -20.93
C PRO A 20 -24.17 -0.54 -21.15
N GLY A 21 -25.44 -0.24 -21.42
CA GLY A 21 -26.39 -1.18 -22.01
C GLY A 21 -26.21 -1.21 -23.53
N GLY A 22 -26.04 -2.41 -24.10
CA GLY A 22 -26.03 -2.63 -25.54
C GLY A 22 -26.83 -3.88 -25.88
N ASP A 23 -27.82 -3.74 -26.76
CA ASP A 23 -28.67 -4.85 -27.19
C ASP A 23 -27.87 -5.87 -28.03
N PRO A 24 -28.13 -7.19 -27.85
CA PRO A 24 -27.42 -8.22 -28.60
C PRO A 24 -27.93 -8.32 -30.06
N PRO A 25 -27.05 -8.60 -31.04
CA PRO A 25 -27.46 -8.92 -32.40
C PRO A 25 -28.23 -10.26 -32.47
N PRO A 26 -29.10 -10.46 -33.48
CA PRO A 26 -29.99 -11.61 -33.55
C PRO A 26 -29.26 -12.94 -33.78
N ALA A 27 -29.83 -14.02 -33.23
CA ALA A 27 -29.24 -15.36 -33.26
C ALA A 27 -29.37 -16.05 -34.63
N ALA A 28 -28.34 -16.81 -35.01
CA ALA A 28 -28.36 -17.74 -36.13
C ALA A 28 -28.74 -19.16 -35.68
N ALA A 29 -29.52 -19.88 -36.48
CA ALA A 29 -30.01 -21.23 -36.21
C ALA A 29 -28.94 -22.33 -36.49
N PRO A 30 -29.06 -23.55 -35.92
CA PRO A 30 -27.94 -24.48 -35.83
C PRO A 30 -27.75 -25.40 -37.05
N ALA A 31 -26.48 -25.74 -37.33
CA ALA A 31 -26.09 -26.82 -38.24
C ALA A 31 -26.05 -28.19 -37.52
N ALA A 32 -26.11 -29.29 -38.29
CA ALA A 32 -26.58 -30.59 -37.80
C ALA A 32 -25.50 -31.63 -37.41
N ARG A 33 -25.99 -32.67 -36.72
CA ARG A 33 -25.29 -33.84 -36.17
C ARG A 33 -24.42 -34.62 -37.18
N LEU A 34 -23.22 -35.02 -36.74
CA LEU A 34 -22.60 -36.34 -36.99
C LEU A 34 -21.88 -36.74 -35.68
N ALA A 35 -22.30 -37.78 -34.95
CA ALA A 35 -22.04 -39.21 -35.19
C ALA A 35 -20.59 -39.63 -34.86
N GLY A 36 -20.40 -40.30 -33.71
CA GLY A 36 -19.23 -41.14 -33.43
C GLY A 36 -19.33 -42.51 -34.13
N PRO A 37 -18.46 -43.51 -33.85
CA PRO A 37 -18.40 -44.10 -32.50
C PRO A 37 -17.05 -44.74 -32.09
N ARG A 38 -17.06 -45.50 -30.97
CA ARG A 38 -16.04 -46.45 -30.46
C ARG A 38 -14.79 -45.76 -29.86
N ARG A 39 -14.39 -45.96 -28.59
CA ARG A 39 -14.15 -47.18 -27.78
C ARG A 39 -13.14 -48.13 -28.42
N ASP A 40 -11.96 -48.24 -27.80
CA ASP A 40 -11.30 -49.53 -27.63
C ASP A 40 -10.63 -49.63 -26.24
N ARG A 41 -10.22 -50.83 -25.83
CA ARG A 41 -9.51 -51.13 -24.58
C ARG A 41 -8.11 -51.65 -24.87
N GLY A 42 -7.11 -51.15 -24.15
CA GLY A 42 -5.73 -51.66 -24.20
C GLY A 42 -5.10 -51.66 -22.81
N GLU A 43 -4.82 -52.85 -22.27
CA GLU A 43 -4.11 -53.02 -21.00
C GLU A 43 -2.60 -53.27 -21.21
N CYS A 44 -1.85 -53.26 -20.10
CA CYS A 44 -0.61 -54.00 -19.92
C CYS A 44 0.57 -53.75 -20.90
N ARG A 45 1.57 -52.99 -20.43
CA ARG A 45 2.69 -53.58 -19.65
C ARG A 45 3.57 -52.52 -18.98
N ALA A 46 4.39 -52.98 -18.03
CA ALA A 46 5.27 -52.15 -17.22
C ALA A 46 6.72 -52.15 -17.74
N HIS A 47 7.45 -51.08 -17.48
CA HIS A 47 8.92 -51.09 -17.43
C HIS A 47 9.42 -50.44 -16.14
N ARG A 48 10.54 -50.97 -15.62
CA ARG A 48 11.19 -50.50 -14.38
C ARG A 48 12.30 -49.50 -14.70
N GLY A 49 12.53 -48.56 -13.78
CA GLY A 49 13.89 -48.13 -13.46
C GLY A 49 14.24 -46.65 -13.66
N ALA A 50 14.05 -45.85 -12.61
CA ALA A 50 14.86 -44.65 -12.35
C ALA A 50 15.08 -44.51 -10.84
N ARG A 51 16.27 -44.12 -10.40
CA ARG A 51 16.60 -43.93 -8.97
C ARG A 51 16.44 -42.46 -8.58
N VAL A 52 15.80 -42.19 -7.45
CA VAL A 52 15.67 -40.83 -6.87
C VAL A 52 16.34 -40.80 -5.49
N PRO A 53 17.17 -39.79 -5.17
CA PRO A 53 17.95 -39.77 -3.92
C PRO A 53 17.17 -39.25 -2.70
N ARG A 54 17.46 -39.88 -1.55
CA ARG A 54 17.38 -39.43 -0.14
C ARG A 54 16.28 -38.42 0.28
N ARG A 55 15.37 -38.91 1.13
CA ARG A 55 14.43 -38.10 1.93
C ARG A 55 15.12 -37.36 3.08
N LEU A 56 14.66 -36.14 3.39
CA LEU A 56 14.88 -35.51 4.71
C LEU A 56 14.01 -36.17 5.80
N ARG A 57 14.46 -36.12 7.05
CA ARG A 57 13.76 -36.69 8.22
C ARG A 57 12.93 -35.64 8.95
N VAL A 58 11.72 -36.02 9.38
CA VAL A 58 10.93 -35.30 10.39
C VAL A 58 11.02 -36.08 11.71
N PRO A 59 11.26 -35.43 12.87
CA PRO A 59 11.28 -36.11 14.17
C PRO A 59 9.88 -36.61 14.58
N ARG A 60 9.80 -37.81 15.18
CA ARG A 60 8.62 -38.26 15.93
C ARG A 60 8.81 -37.91 17.41
N LEU A 61 7.82 -37.24 18.00
CA LEU A 61 7.68 -37.19 19.46
C LEU A 61 7.01 -38.47 19.97
N ALA A 62 7.37 -38.89 21.18
CA ALA A 62 6.99 -40.18 21.75
C ALA A 62 5.57 -40.18 22.34
N ARG A 63 4.94 -41.36 22.39
CA ARG A 63 3.72 -41.60 23.18
C ARG A 63 4.11 -42.03 24.59
N GLY A 64 3.49 -41.42 25.60
CA GLY A 64 3.50 -41.90 26.99
C GLY A 64 2.08 -42.12 27.47
N HIS A 65 1.82 -43.29 28.04
CA HIS A 65 0.61 -43.64 28.81
C HIS A 65 1.08 -44.49 29.99
N PRO A 66 0.47 -44.36 31.18
CA PRO A 66 -0.48 -45.42 31.54
C PRO A 66 -1.68 -45.00 32.45
N ARG A 67 -2.76 -45.78 32.31
CA ARG A 67 -3.70 -46.30 33.33
C ARG A 67 -4.59 -45.36 34.18
N ASP A 68 -5.89 -45.56 33.96
CA ASP A 68 -6.93 -46.04 34.91
C ASP A 68 -7.26 -45.27 36.20
N GLY A 69 -8.52 -44.84 36.29
CA GLY A 69 -9.23 -44.39 37.49
C GLY A 69 -10.75 -44.35 37.21
N ALA A 70 -11.59 -44.88 38.10
CA ALA A 70 -12.96 -45.28 37.74
C ALA A 70 -14.09 -44.33 38.18
N ALA A 71 -15.11 -44.24 37.32
CA ALA A 71 -16.55 -43.99 37.54
C ALA A 71 -17.06 -43.16 38.75
N ARG A 72 -17.91 -42.14 38.45
CA ARG A 72 -19.33 -42.10 38.87
C ARG A 72 -20.16 -40.95 38.25
N ASP A 73 -20.97 -41.32 37.25
CA ASP A 73 -22.45 -41.17 37.17
C ASP A 73 -23.20 -39.82 37.39
N LEU A 74 -24.42 -39.78 36.82
CA LEU A 74 -25.60 -38.92 37.08
C LEU A 74 -25.73 -37.50 36.48
N ARG A 75 -26.30 -37.49 35.26
CA ARG A 75 -27.52 -36.75 34.83
C ARG A 75 -27.65 -35.21 35.01
N ARG A 76 -27.92 -34.53 33.89
CA ARG A 76 -28.71 -33.27 33.82
C ARG A 76 -29.79 -33.37 32.72
N PRO A 77 -31.04 -32.93 32.95
CA PRO A 77 -32.06 -32.83 31.91
C PRO A 77 -32.18 -31.44 31.24
N ALA A 78 -32.90 -31.43 30.11
CA ALA A 78 -33.36 -30.29 29.31
C ALA A 78 -34.54 -29.51 29.99
N ALA A 79 -35.07 -28.36 29.53
CA ALA A 79 -34.63 -27.22 28.68
C ALA A 79 -35.81 -26.20 28.57
N ARG A 80 -35.75 -25.25 27.59
CA ARG A 80 -36.82 -24.30 27.12
C ARG A 80 -36.94 -22.98 27.94
N ARG A 81 -36.83 -21.80 27.29
CA ARG A 81 -37.89 -20.89 26.69
C ARG A 81 -38.73 -20.14 27.75
N LEU A 82 -39.18 -18.88 27.59
CA LEU A 82 -39.16 -17.89 26.47
C LEU A 82 -39.44 -16.45 27.00
N ALA A 83 -39.47 -15.46 26.09
CA ALA A 83 -40.16 -14.15 26.17
C ALA A 83 -39.51 -12.96 26.92
N ALA A 84 -40.04 -11.77 26.59
CA ALA A 84 -39.74 -10.39 27.05
C ALA A 84 -41.12 -9.65 27.18
N PRO A 85 -41.30 -8.31 27.32
CA PRO A 85 -40.35 -7.17 27.33
C PRO A 85 -40.70 -6.02 28.34
N ALA A 86 -40.15 -4.80 28.09
CA ALA A 86 -40.77 -3.46 28.29
C ALA A 86 -40.35 -2.52 29.46
N ARG A 87 -40.04 -1.24 29.10
CA ARG A 87 -40.20 0.06 29.81
C ARG A 87 -39.50 0.26 31.19
N GLY A 88 -39.00 1.45 31.59
CA GLY A 88 -38.72 2.72 30.87
C GLY A 88 -38.68 3.97 31.80
N LEU A 89 -37.69 4.88 31.61
CA LEU A 89 -37.55 6.24 32.22
C LEU A 89 -37.38 6.33 33.77
N PRO A 90 -37.05 7.49 34.38
CA PRO A 90 -36.41 8.74 33.89
C PRO A 90 -35.14 9.16 34.71
N ALA A 91 -34.57 10.33 34.43
CA ALA A 91 -33.41 10.93 35.14
C ALA A 91 -33.81 11.92 36.26
N ARG A 92 -32.85 12.35 37.11
CA ARG A 92 -32.94 13.60 37.92
C ARG A 92 -31.58 14.22 38.28
N ARG A 93 -31.60 15.48 38.75
CA ARG A 93 -30.46 16.35 39.09
C ARG A 93 -30.39 16.63 40.60
N GLY A 94 -29.21 17.04 41.10
CA GLY A 94 -28.99 17.61 42.45
C GLY A 94 -27.59 17.26 42.97
N ALA A 95 -26.60 18.12 43.26
CA ALA A 95 -26.44 19.58 43.48
C ALA A 95 -26.33 20.01 44.97
N ARG A 96 -25.08 20.31 45.37
CA ARG A 96 -24.61 21.15 46.51
C ARG A 96 -24.88 20.68 47.95
N HIS A 97 -23.82 20.62 48.77
CA HIS A 97 -23.69 21.43 50.01
C HIS A 97 -22.24 21.46 50.56
N ARG A 98 -21.96 22.46 51.41
CA ARG A 98 -20.79 22.71 52.31
C ARG A 98 -21.39 23.24 53.64
N PRO A 99 -20.74 23.13 54.83
CA PRO A 99 -19.40 23.65 55.19
C PRO A 99 -18.45 22.55 55.79
N ASP A 100 -17.15 22.71 56.08
CA ASP A 100 -16.38 23.73 56.86
C ASP A 100 -16.69 23.67 58.38
N LEU A 101 -15.77 23.54 59.34
CA LEU A 101 -14.29 23.45 59.40
C LEU A 101 -13.89 22.22 60.30
N ARG A 102 -12.78 22.04 61.05
CA ARG A 102 -11.53 22.78 61.38
C ARG A 102 -10.48 21.80 61.97
N GLY A 103 -9.17 21.92 61.69
CA GLY A 103 -8.12 21.11 62.36
C GLY A 103 -6.67 21.35 61.89
N ARG A 104 -5.70 21.45 62.82
CA ARG A 104 -4.25 21.65 62.60
C ARG A 104 -3.52 20.29 62.58
N ALA A 105 -2.32 20.03 62.01
CA ALA A 105 -1.38 20.70 61.08
C ALA A 105 -0.28 19.64 60.68
N GLY A 106 0.64 19.80 59.73
CA GLY A 106 0.88 20.87 58.74
C GLY A 106 2.37 21.09 58.35
N ARG A 107 3.08 20.11 57.74
CA ARG A 107 4.43 20.30 57.12
C ARG A 107 4.60 19.52 55.79
N PRO A 108 5.56 19.87 54.90
CA PRO A 108 5.29 19.91 53.45
C PRO A 108 6.20 19.04 52.54
N ALA A 109 6.00 19.19 51.23
CA ALA A 109 6.59 18.44 50.12
C ALA A 109 8.09 18.69 49.84
N PRO A 110 8.79 17.77 49.13
CA PRO A 110 10.18 17.95 48.70
C PRO A 110 10.31 18.82 47.44
N ALA A 111 11.43 19.54 47.32
CA ALA A 111 11.76 20.42 46.19
C ALA A 111 13.14 20.10 45.57
N ARG A 112 13.37 20.60 44.34
CA ARG A 112 14.56 20.34 43.50
C ARG A 112 15.85 20.98 44.07
N ARG A 113 17.02 20.45 43.68
CA ARG A 113 18.35 21.08 43.90
C ARG A 113 19.02 21.54 42.58
N PRO A 114 19.59 22.76 42.52
CA PRO A 114 20.47 23.26 41.44
C PRO A 114 21.98 23.05 41.77
N PRO A 115 22.94 23.42 40.88
CA PRO A 115 24.34 22.96 40.94
C PRO A 115 25.33 23.88 41.68
N ARG A 116 26.62 23.51 41.69
CA ARG A 116 27.78 24.29 42.16
C ARG A 116 28.96 24.18 41.18
N ALA A 117 29.95 25.08 41.30
CA ALA A 117 31.13 25.15 40.42
C ALA A 117 32.41 25.63 41.16
N ALA A 118 33.56 25.35 40.53
CA ALA A 118 34.91 25.91 40.73
C ALA A 118 35.69 25.67 42.06
N GLY A 119 36.93 25.17 41.92
CA GLY A 119 37.98 25.03 42.94
C GLY A 119 39.33 24.67 42.28
N ARG A 120 40.46 25.21 42.75
CA ARG A 120 41.74 25.29 41.98
C ARG A 120 42.73 24.11 42.18
N ALA A 121 43.37 23.71 41.07
CA ALA A 121 44.80 23.38 40.83
C ALA A 121 45.64 22.51 41.82
N GLY A 122 46.37 21.53 41.25
CA GLY A 122 47.50 20.78 41.84
C GLY A 122 48.04 19.69 40.88
N PRO A 123 49.36 19.37 40.78
CA PRO A 123 49.90 18.55 39.67
C PRO A 123 50.59 17.21 40.03
N GLY A 124 50.68 16.27 39.06
CA GLY A 124 51.94 15.51 38.86
C GLY A 124 51.92 13.99 38.55
N ARG A 125 52.05 13.64 37.25
CA ARG A 125 52.69 12.39 36.71
C ARG A 125 52.04 11.02 37.14
N PRO A 126 52.60 9.82 36.79
CA PRO A 126 52.18 9.14 35.56
C PRO A 126 51.91 7.62 35.67
N ASP A 127 51.11 7.06 34.76
CA ASP A 127 50.88 5.59 34.66
C ASP A 127 51.72 4.88 33.55
N PRO A 128 52.01 3.57 33.68
CA PRO A 128 53.05 2.85 32.93
C PRO A 128 52.56 2.09 31.66
N PRO A 129 53.49 1.53 30.84
CA PRO A 129 53.17 1.10 29.47
C PRO A 129 53.17 -0.42 29.19
N GLN A 130 52.49 -0.78 28.09
CA GLN A 130 52.70 -1.93 27.18
C GLN A 130 52.46 -3.39 27.65
N ALA A 131 51.70 -4.11 26.82
CA ALA A 131 51.95 -5.50 26.42
C ALA A 131 51.72 -5.64 24.89
N ARG A 132 52.36 -6.61 24.22
CA ARG A 132 52.34 -6.76 22.75
C ARG A 132 52.25 -8.23 22.31
N THR A 133 51.96 -8.41 21.01
CA THR A 133 52.19 -9.59 20.14
C THR A 133 51.09 -10.67 20.17
N ALA A 134 50.91 -11.51 19.13
CA ALA A 134 51.66 -11.66 17.86
C ALA A 134 50.71 -11.94 16.67
N GLY A 135 51.17 -11.82 15.41
CA GLY A 135 50.29 -12.16 14.26
C GLY A 135 50.76 -11.93 12.80
N GLU A 136 52.00 -11.54 12.50
CA GLU A 136 52.46 -11.36 11.11
C GLU A 136 53.41 -12.49 10.62
N VAL A 137 52.97 -13.32 9.65
CA VAL A 137 53.87 -13.87 8.61
C VAL A 137 53.10 -14.23 7.33
N LEU A 138 53.34 -13.55 6.19
CA LEU A 138 53.78 -14.17 4.91
C LEU A 138 53.95 -13.15 3.75
N ARG A 139 55.12 -13.22 3.10
CA ARG A 139 55.38 -12.93 1.66
C ARG A 139 55.00 -11.54 1.09
N ARG A 140 55.98 -10.64 1.09
CA ARG A 140 56.29 -9.84 -0.12
C ARG A 140 57.06 -10.70 -1.13
N ARG A 141 56.83 -10.53 -2.45
CA ARG A 141 57.84 -10.79 -3.49
C ARG A 141 57.63 -9.89 -4.72
N HIS A 142 58.71 -9.19 -5.07
CA HIS A 142 59.06 -8.51 -6.34
C HIS A 142 58.07 -7.54 -7.01
N ALA A 143 58.61 -6.38 -7.37
CA ALA A 143 57.97 -5.32 -8.13
C ALA A 143 58.41 -5.34 -9.61
N ALA A 144 57.62 -4.71 -10.48
CA ALA A 144 58.11 -3.87 -11.58
C ALA A 144 56.97 -2.98 -12.11
N ALA A 145 57.34 -1.85 -12.74
CA ALA A 145 56.48 -0.86 -13.42
C ALA A 145 55.41 -0.11 -12.56
N GLY A 146 55.22 1.21 -12.71
CA GLY A 146 56.02 2.10 -13.56
C GLY A 146 55.47 3.49 -13.89
N VAL A 147 54.50 4.06 -13.16
CA VAL A 147 53.93 5.39 -13.50
C VAL A 147 53.79 6.29 -12.26
N GLN A 148 54.30 7.52 -12.34
CA GLN A 148 54.11 8.56 -11.31
C GLN A 148 52.82 9.36 -11.56
N PRO A 149 51.97 9.61 -10.54
CA PRO A 149 50.89 10.58 -10.64
C PRO A 149 51.45 12.01 -10.53
N ARG A 150 51.45 12.77 -11.64
CA ARG A 150 51.78 14.21 -11.62
C ARG A 150 50.76 14.99 -10.77
N ALA A 151 51.25 15.77 -9.82
CA ALA A 151 50.42 16.74 -9.10
C ALA A 151 49.79 17.76 -10.08
N ARG A 152 48.48 18.00 -9.96
CA ARG A 152 47.78 19.08 -10.68
C ARG A 152 47.49 20.23 -9.72
N ALA A 153 47.75 21.46 -10.16
CA ALA A 153 47.59 22.66 -9.36
C ALA A 153 46.12 22.99 -9.06
N ARG A 154 45.87 23.69 -7.94
CA ARG A 154 44.56 24.26 -7.63
C ARG A 154 44.26 25.43 -8.60
N PRO A 155 43.14 25.42 -9.34
CA PRO A 155 42.68 26.63 -10.02
C PRO A 155 42.22 27.66 -8.97
N ARG A 156 42.45 28.95 -9.26
CA ARG A 156 42.00 30.06 -8.40
C ARG A 156 40.48 30.22 -8.49
N GLY A 157 39.88 30.78 -7.43
CA GLY A 157 38.43 30.91 -7.32
C GLY A 157 37.81 31.71 -8.45
N ARG A 158 36.72 31.18 -9.00
CA ARG A 158 35.64 31.98 -9.61
C ARG A 158 34.56 32.18 -8.55
N GLY A 159 33.78 33.25 -8.68
CA GLY A 159 32.57 33.43 -7.84
C GLY A 159 31.54 32.31 -8.08
N PRO A 160 30.41 32.31 -7.35
CA PRO A 160 29.34 31.36 -7.60
C PRO A 160 28.84 31.53 -9.04
N VAL A 161 29.29 30.64 -9.93
CA VAL A 161 28.62 30.40 -11.19
C VAL A 161 27.25 29.89 -10.81
N ILE A 162 26.22 30.69 -11.11
CA ILE A 162 24.86 30.17 -11.21
C ILE A 162 24.97 29.12 -12.31
N LEU A 163 24.99 27.85 -11.92
CA LEU A 163 24.69 26.78 -12.86
C LEU A 163 23.24 27.03 -13.24
N ASP A 164 23.01 27.41 -14.49
CA ASP A 164 21.67 27.47 -15.05
C ASP A 164 21.06 26.09 -14.88
N ALA A 165 20.17 25.97 -13.90
CA ALA A 165 19.50 24.72 -13.63
C ALA A 165 18.62 24.43 -14.83
N GLU A 166 19.00 23.39 -15.60
CA GLU A 166 18.13 22.71 -16.57
C GLU A 166 16.70 22.76 -16.05
N PRO A 167 15.80 23.54 -16.68
CA PRO A 167 14.66 24.12 -15.99
C PRO A 167 13.69 23.02 -15.59
N GLY A 168 13.89 22.52 -14.37
CA GLY A 168 13.18 21.40 -13.78
C GLY A 168 11.78 21.84 -13.36
N LEU A 169 10.99 22.18 -14.37
CA LEU A 169 9.60 22.62 -14.42
C LEU A 169 8.99 22.83 -13.03
N LEU A 170 8.72 24.09 -12.68
CA LEU A 170 7.93 24.41 -11.50
C LEU A 170 6.61 23.62 -11.59
N PRO A 171 6.24 22.86 -10.55
CA PRO A 171 5.11 21.93 -10.67
C PRO A 171 3.81 22.72 -10.72
N ARG A 172 3.21 22.80 -11.91
CA ARG A 172 1.99 23.58 -12.18
C ARG A 172 0.89 23.19 -11.20
N TRP A 173 0.22 24.18 -10.61
CA TRP A 173 -0.88 23.94 -9.70
C TRP A 173 -2.11 23.43 -10.47
N VAL A 174 -2.58 22.26 -10.05
CA VAL A 174 -3.89 21.72 -10.43
C VAL A 174 -4.80 21.97 -9.24
N VAL A 175 -5.38 23.16 -9.21
CA VAL A 175 -6.35 23.57 -8.18
C VAL A 175 -7.66 22.83 -8.43
N ALA A 176 -8.17 22.13 -7.42
CA ALA A 176 -9.44 21.44 -7.49
C ALA A 176 -10.61 22.42 -7.53
N THR A 177 -11.72 22.03 -8.16
CA THR A 177 -12.93 22.86 -8.27
C THR A 177 -13.39 23.33 -6.88
N PRO A 178 -13.72 24.64 -6.70
CA PRO A 178 -14.29 25.14 -5.46
C PRO A 178 -15.57 24.38 -5.08
N PRO A 179 -15.78 24.08 -3.78
CA PRO A 179 -17.04 23.51 -3.30
C PRO A 179 -18.18 24.53 -3.32
N ASP A 180 -19.41 24.02 -3.21
CA ASP A 180 -20.62 24.81 -2.97
C ASP A 180 -20.48 25.61 -1.66
N ALA A 181 -20.62 26.95 -1.74
CA ALA A 181 -20.37 27.86 -0.62
C ALA A 181 -21.43 27.71 0.48
N ASP A 182 -22.72 27.80 0.12
CA ASP A 182 -23.81 27.68 1.08
C ASP A 182 -23.80 26.32 1.81
N ALA A 183 -23.44 25.24 1.11
CA ALA A 183 -23.27 23.92 1.71
C ALA A 183 -22.04 23.85 2.63
N THR A 184 -20.98 24.59 2.30
CA THR A 184 -19.79 24.71 3.15
C THR A 184 -20.11 25.45 4.44
N ASP A 185 -20.81 26.58 4.38
CA ASP A 185 -21.20 27.36 5.57
C ASP A 185 -22.17 26.57 6.46
N ARG A 186 -23.23 25.98 5.89
CA ARG A 186 -24.17 25.11 6.63
C ARG A 186 -23.45 23.94 7.32
N LEU A 187 -22.46 23.34 6.66
CA LEU A 187 -21.69 22.23 7.23
C LEU A 187 -20.70 22.69 8.31
N ALA A 188 -20.07 23.85 8.13
CA ALA A 188 -19.18 24.47 9.11
C ALA A 188 -19.94 24.78 10.41
N GLU A 189 -21.12 25.40 10.31
CA GLU A 189 -21.98 25.69 11.46
C GLU A 189 -22.50 24.39 12.13
N ALA A 190 -23.17 23.51 11.37
CA ALA A 190 -23.84 22.33 11.92
C ALA A 190 -22.89 21.29 12.56
N LEU A 191 -21.58 21.37 12.26
CA LEU A 191 -20.53 20.52 12.81
C LEU A 191 -19.51 21.26 13.70
N ALA A 192 -19.58 22.59 13.81
CA ALA A 192 -18.57 23.45 14.42
C ALA A 192 -17.15 23.16 13.90
N LEU A 193 -16.98 23.19 12.57
CA LEU A 193 -15.71 22.97 11.88
C LEU A 193 -15.14 24.27 11.30
N PRO A 194 -13.79 24.42 11.24
CA PRO A 194 -13.17 25.46 10.42
C PRO A 194 -13.66 25.37 8.98
N HIS A 195 -13.99 26.52 8.37
CA HIS A 195 -14.53 26.62 7.02
C HIS A 195 -13.72 25.81 5.99
N ALA A 196 -12.38 25.87 6.03
CA ALA A 196 -11.50 25.09 5.17
C ALA A 196 -11.66 23.55 5.28
N LEU A 197 -12.07 23.03 6.44
CA LEU A 197 -12.35 21.61 6.62
C LEU A 197 -13.77 21.23 6.18
N ALA A 198 -14.75 22.12 6.36
CA ALA A 198 -16.08 21.95 5.77
C ALA A 198 -16.02 21.95 4.24
N ALA A 199 -15.25 22.89 3.66
CA ALA A 199 -15.00 22.99 2.22
C ALA A 199 -14.43 21.68 1.64
N LEU A 200 -13.38 21.14 2.28
CA LEU A 200 -12.80 19.84 1.92
C LEU A 200 -13.78 18.67 2.04
N LEU A 201 -14.78 18.73 2.92
CA LEU A 201 -15.80 17.69 3.06
C LEU A 201 -16.88 17.81 1.98
N VAL A 202 -17.38 19.02 1.69
CA VAL A 202 -18.31 19.28 0.58
C VAL A 202 -17.69 18.86 -0.75
N GLN A 203 -16.44 19.26 -1.01
CA GLN A 203 -15.68 18.89 -2.20
C GLN A 203 -15.48 17.36 -2.36
N ARG A 204 -15.51 16.61 -1.26
CA ARG A 204 -15.42 15.13 -1.23
C ARG A 204 -16.80 14.43 -1.22
N GLY A 205 -17.89 15.17 -1.46
CA GLY A 205 -19.24 14.63 -1.49
C GLY A 205 -19.86 14.38 -0.11
N HIS A 206 -19.38 15.06 0.94
CA HIS A 206 -19.83 14.92 2.32
C HIS A 206 -20.49 16.20 2.85
N ALA A 207 -21.38 16.80 2.04
CA ALA A 207 -22.15 17.99 2.40
C ALA A 207 -23.26 17.74 3.45
N GLU A 208 -23.66 16.48 3.67
CA GLU A 208 -24.66 16.11 4.68
C GLU A 208 -23.98 15.91 6.06
N PRO A 209 -24.41 16.62 7.13
CA PRO A 209 -23.74 16.57 8.44
C PRO A 209 -23.56 15.17 9.05
N GLY A 210 -24.52 14.25 8.86
CA GLY A 210 -24.43 12.85 9.26
C GLY A 210 -23.38 12.06 8.48
N ALA A 211 -23.36 12.19 7.16
CA ALA A 211 -22.35 11.59 6.28
C ALA A 211 -20.94 12.10 6.62
N ALA A 212 -20.77 13.42 6.83
CA ALA A 212 -19.53 14.01 7.30
C ALA A 212 -19.11 13.49 8.68
N ARG A 213 -20.04 13.37 9.65
CA ARG A 213 -19.74 12.76 10.97
C ARG A 213 -19.25 11.32 10.83
N ARG A 214 -19.95 10.46 10.06
CA ARG A 214 -19.53 9.07 9.77
C ARG A 214 -18.16 9.03 9.10
N PHE A 215 -17.91 9.89 8.12
CA PHE A 215 -16.62 9.94 7.43
C PHE A 215 -15.46 10.34 8.35
N LEU A 216 -15.63 11.35 9.22
CA LEU A 216 -14.60 11.78 10.17
C LEU A 216 -14.36 10.77 11.31
N ARG A 217 -15.41 10.01 11.66
CA ARG A 217 -15.46 9.06 12.79
C ARG A 217 -16.11 7.72 12.38
N PRO A 218 -15.45 6.89 11.54
CA PRO A 218 -16.00 5.60 11.12
C PRO A 218 -15.97 4.57 12.25
N GLU A 219 -17.06 3.81 12.40
CA GLU A 219 -17.26 2.84 13.48
C GLU A 219 -17.38 1.40 12.93
N LEU A 220 -17.02 0.39 13.73
CA LEU A 220 -17.06 -1.02 13.29
C LEU A 220 -18.51 -1.54 13.05
N GLY A 221 -19.52 -0.76 13.42
CA GLY A 221 -20.92 -1.01 13.05
C GLY A 221 -21.31 -0.54 11.64
N ASP A 222 -20.46 0.25 10.96
CA ASP A 222 -20.68 0.72 9.59
C ASP A 222 -20.30 -0.34 8.52
N LEU A 223 -19.81 -1.51 8.92
CA LEU A 223 -19.39 -2.60 8.02
C LEU A 223 -20.60 -3.33 7.44
N ALA A 224 -20.58 -3.65 6.14
CA ALA A 224 -21.68 -4.38 5.49
C ALA A 224 -21.77 -5.86 5.96
N ASP A 225 -22.93 -6.49 5.80
CA ASP A 225 -23.09 -7.94 5.96
C ASP A 225 -22.17 -8.67 4.95
N PRO A 226 -21.26 -9.58 5.39
CA PRO A 226 -20.44 -10.36 4.45
C PRO A 226 -21.29 -11.19 3.46
N TYR A 227 -22.52 -11.59 3.82
CA TYR A 227 -23.43 -12.31 2.93
C TYR A 227 -24.07 -11.44 1.82
N ALA A 228 -23.75 -10.14 1.75
CA ALA A 228 -24.05 -9.30 0.59
C ALA A 228 -23.15 -9.61 -0.62
N LEU A 229 -21.99 -10.26 -0.42
CA LEU A 229 -21.09 -10.67 -1.48
C LEU A 229 -21.61 -11.92 -2.22
N ALA A 230 -21.59 -11.87 -3.55
CA ALA A 230 -21.97 -12.99 -4.40
C ALA A 230 -21.08 -14.22 -4.13
N GLY A 231 -21.68 -15.40 -4.03
CA GLY A 231 -20.99 -16.66 -3.74
C GLY A 231 -20.52 -16.85 -2.28
N MET A 232 -20.72 -15.88 -1.37
CA MET A 232 -20.27 -15.99 0.02
C MET A 232 -20.89 -17.18 0.76
N ARG A 233 -22.16 -17.52 0.47
CA ARG A 233 -22.86 -18.66 1.09
C ARG A 233 -22.19 -19.99 0.69
N ASP A 234 -22.00 -20.19 -0.60
CA ASP A 234 -21.40 -21.41 -1.16
C ASP A 234 -19.94 -21.57 -0.69
N ALA A 235 -19.19 -20.46 -0.59
CA ALA A 235 -17.84 -20.43 -0.05
C ALA A 235 -17.80 -20.80 1.44
N VAL A 236 -18.72 -20.26 2.25
CA VAL A 236 -18.86 -20.60 3.67
C VAL A 236 -19.20 -22.08 3.86
N ASP A 237 -20.14 -22.62 3.09
CA ASP A 237 -20.56 -24.02 3.22
C ASP A 237 -19.49 -25.01 2.76
N ALA A 238 -18.80 -24.73 1.65
CA ALA A 238 -17.68 -25.55 1.17
C ALA A 238 -16.50 -25.55 2.15
N VAL A 239 -16.09 -24.38 2.65
CA VAL A 239 -15.01 -24.27 3.64
C VAL A 239 -15.43 -24.92 4.97
N ALA A 240 -16.65 -24.67 5.47
CA ALA A 240 -17.11 -25.27 6.72
C ALA A 240 -17.28 -26.79 6.62
N SER A 241 -17.66 -27.33 5.45
CA SER A 241 -17.63 -28.75 5.14
C SER A 241 -16.22 -29.33 5.24
N ALA A 242 -15.20 -28.64 4.69
CA ALA A 242 -13.82 -29.08 4.78
C ALA A 242 -13.29 -29.08 6.23
N VAL A 243 -13.57 -28.03 7.01
CA VAL A 243 -13.20 -27.93 8.43
C VAL A 243 -13.86 -29.04 9.26
N ARG A 244 -15.19 -29.18 9.18
CA ARG A 244 -15.97 -30.17 9.95
C ARG A 244 -15.61 -31.61 9.59
N GLY A 245 -15.26 -31.87 8.32
CA GLY A 245 -14.77 -33.18 7.87
C GLY A 245 -13.31 -33.48 8.20
N GLY A 246 -12.59 -32.58 8.89
CA GLY A 246 -11.16 -32.75 9.21
C GLY A 246 -10.26 -32.83 7.96
N ARG A 247 -10.72 -32.29 6.84
CA ARG A 247 -10.07 -32.38 5.53
C ARG A 247 -8.90 -31.38 5.45
N THR A 248 -7.87 -31.70 4.67
CA THR A 248 -6.76 -30.77 4.42
C THR A 248 -7.22 -29.66 3.49
N ILE A 249 -6.98 -28.41 3.90
CA ILE A 249 -7.22 -27.20 3.12
C ILE A 249 -5.86 -26.62 2.73
N LEU A 250 -5.63 -26.39 1.44
CA LEU A 250 -4.56 -25.49 0.98
C LEU A 250 -5.12 -24.07 0.96
N VAL A 251 -4.45 -23.11 1.60
CA VAL A 251 -4.71 -21.68 1.38
C VAL A 251 -3.62 -21.16 0.46
N SER A 252 -4.01 -20.63 -0.70
CA SER A 252 -3.08 -20.18 -1.75
C SER A 252 -3.25 -18.69 -2.02
N GLY A 253 -2.23 -17.89 -1.73
CA GLY A 253 -2.22 -16.46 -2.05
C GLY A 253 -1.22 -16.09 -3.15
N ASP A 254 -1.25 -14.83 -3.59
CA ASP A 254 -0.20 -14.27 -4.45
C ASP A 254 1.05 -13.83 -3.64
N TYR A 255 2.14 -13.48 -4.34
CA TYR A 255 3.46 -13.18 -3.77
C TYR A 255 3.59 -11.80 -3.09
N ASP A 256 2.61 -10.92 -3.24
CA ASP A 256 2.67 -9.55 -2.76
C ASP A 256 2.10 -9.42 -1.32
N VAL A 257 1.99 -8.20 -0.78
CA VAL A 257 1.57 -7.99 0.61
C VAL A 257 0.13 -8.39 0.85
N ASP A 258 -0.77 -8.24 -0.13
CA ASP A 258 -2.17 -8.61 0.06
C ASP A 258 -2.34 -10.14 0.08
N GLY A 259 -1.86 -10.85 -0.94
CA GLY A 259 -1.79 -12.31 -0.96
C GLY A 259 -1.09 -12.92 0.28
N GLN A 260 0.02 -12.32 0.75
CA GLN A 260 0.68 -12.72 2.01
C GLN A 260 -0.23 -12.51 3.24
N CYS A 261 -0.86 -11.34 3.37
CA CYS A 261 -1.74 -11.02 4.49
C CYS A 261 -3.03 -11.85 4.49
N ALA A 262 -3.65 -12.08 3.33
CA ALA A 262 -4.85 -12.88 3.17
C ALA A 262 -4.58 -14.35 3.51
N THR A 263 -3.46 -14.89 3.01
CA THR A 263 -3.00 -16.25 3.35
C THR A 263 -2.77 -16.40 4.85
N ALA A 264 -2.12 -15.43 5.49
CA ALA A 264 -1.88 -15.43 6.93
C ALA A 264 -3.17 -15.32 7.75
N LEU A 265 -4.12 -14.46 7.33
CA LEU A 265 -5.41 -14.22 7.96
C LEU A 265 -6.28 -15.48 7.94
N LEU A 266 -6.47 -16.07 6.76
CA LEU A 266 -7.26 -17.30 6.58
C LEU A 266 -6.61 -18.48 7.29
N THR A 267 -5.29 -18.61 7.22
CA THR A 267 -4.56 -19.68 7.91
C THR A 267 -4.72 -19.60 9.43
N ARG A 268 -4.68 -18.40 10.01
CA ARG A 268 -4.99 -18.21 11.45
C ARG A 268 -6.43 -18.58 11.79
N ALA A 269 -7.40 -18.03 11.06
CA ALA A 269 -8.81 -18.22 11.34
C ALA A 269 -9.25 -19.70 11.22
N LEU A 270 -8.81 -20.39 10.17
CA LEU A 270 -9.14 -21.78 9.94
C LEU A 270 -8.41 -22.71 10.93
N ARG A 271 -7.16 -22.44 11.30
CA ARG A 271 -6.47 -23.19 12.37
C ARG A 271 -7.11 -22.96 13.74
N GLN A 272 -7.59 -21.75 14.04
CA GLN A 272 -8.36 -21.47 15.26
C GLN A 272 -9.67 -22.27 15.31
N ALA A 273 -10.29 -22.53 14.16
CA ALA A 273 -11.45 -23.41 14.00
C ALA A 273 -11.10 -24.92 13.96
N GLY A 274 -9.84 -25.30 14.23
CA GLY A 274 -9.38 -26.70 14.27
C GLY A 274 -9.04 -27.33 12.92
N ALA A 275 -9.01 -26.54 11.83
CA ALA A 275 -8.77 -27.07 10.49
C ALA A 275 -7.30 -27.44 10.22
N ARG A 276 -7.10 -28.40 9.31
CA ARG A 276 -5.77 -28.79 8.80
C ARG A 276 -5.37 -27.89 7.63
N VAL A 277 -4.67 -26.80 7.93
CA VAL A 277 -4.34 -25.77 6.93
C VAL A 277 -2.86 -25.78 6.55
N VAL A 278 -2.60 -25.90 5.25
CA VAL A 278 -1.29 -25.70 4.62
C VAL A 278 -1.33 -24.38 3.83
N PRO A 279 -0.59 -23.33 4.24
CA PRO A 279 -0.48 -22.11 3.45
C PRO A 279 0.56 -22.28 2.31
N PHE A 280 0.33 -21.60 1.19
CA PHE A 280 1.21 -21.61 0.02
C PHE A 280 1.16 -20.25 -0.71
N ILE A 281 2.30 -19.85 -1.27
CA ILE A 281 2.46 -18.68 -2.13
C ILE A 281 3.43 -19.06 -3.29
N PRO A 282 3.14 -18.72 -4.56
CA PRO A 282 4.01 -19.01 -5.69
C PRO A 282 5.23 -18.06 -5.73
N HIS A 283 6.35 -18.56 -6.25
CA HIS A 283 7.56 -17.75 -6.41
C HIS A 283 7.51 -16.97 -7.74
N ARG A 284 7.19 -15.67 -7.67
CA ARG A 284 6.96 -14.75 -8.81
C ARG A 284 7.76 -15.01 -10.10
N LEU A 285 9.08 -15.12 -9.98
CA LEU A 285 9.99 -15.24 -11.13
C LEU A 285 10.07 -16.65 -11.74
N ARG A 286 9.55 -17.67 -11.04
CA ARG A 286 9.63 -19.11 -11.38
C ARG A 286 8.27 -19.67 -11.75
N ASP A 287 7.28 -19.39 -10.92
CA ASP A 287 5.94 -19.97 -10.99
C ASP A 287 4.93 -19.04 -11.69
N GLY A 288 5.26 -17.74 -11.76
CA GLY A 288 4.39 -16.70 -12.32
C GLY A 288 3.55 -15.97 -11.27
N TYR A 289 2.31 -15.69 -11.64
CA TYR A 289 1.27 -15.00 -10.87
C TYR A 289 -0.03 -15.81 -10.99
N ASP A 290 -1.01 -15.55 -10.12
CA ASP A 290 -2.30 -16.24 -10.06
C ASP A 290 -2.21 -17.71 -9.59
N PHE A 291 -3.35 -18.38 -9.42
CA PHE A 291 -3.46 -19.80 -9.09
C PHE A 291 -2.98 -20.68 -10.25
N GLY A 292 -1.65 -20.81 -10.36
CA GLY A 292 -0.96 -21.56 -11.42
C GLY A 292 -0.62 -23.02 -11.07
N PRO A 293 0.10 -23.73 -11.98
CA PRO A 293 0.46 -25.14 -11.81
C PRO A 293 1.25 -25.46 -10.53
N ALA A 294 2.03 -24.51 -10.00
CA ALA A 294 2.78 -24.69 -8.75
C ALA A 294 1.84 -24.85 -7.53
N ALA A 295 0.79 -24.04 -7.45
CA ALA A 295 -0.21 -24.14 -6.38
C ALA A 295 -1.02 -25.44 -6.49
N LEU A 296 -1.37 -25.87 -7.71
CA LEU A 296 -2.01 -27.17 -7.94
C LEU A 296 -1.09 -28.34 -7.55
N ALA A 297 0.20 -28.27 -7.88
CA ALA A 297 1.17 -29.28 -7.46
C ALA A 297 1.33 -29.31 -5.92
N ALA A 298 1.31 -28.16 -5.25
CA ALA A 298 1.31 -28.07 -3.79
C ALA A 298 0.04 -28.70 -3.18
N ALA A 299 -1.13 -28.42 -3.73
CA ALA A 299 -2.41 -29.03 -3.33
C ALA A 299 -2.38 -30.56 -3.43
N GLN A 300 -1.86 -31.10 -4.54
CA GLN A 300 -1.67 -32.53 -4.73
C GLN A 300 -0.65 -33.11 -3.72
N ALA A 301 0.46 -32.42 -3.48
CA ALA A 301 1.53 -32.89 -2.60
C ALA A 301 1.14 -32.94 -1.11
N CYS A 302 0.27 -32.04 -0.64
CA CYS A 302 -0.25 -32.05 0.73
C CYS A 302 -1.55 -32.86 0.90
N GLY A 303 -2.13 -33.38 -0.19
CA GLY A 303 -3.41 -34.09 -0.16
C GLY A 303 -4.59 -33.20 0.20
N ALA A 304 -4.60 -31.96 -0.32
CA ALA A 304 -5.71 -31.03 -0.12
C ALA A 304 -6.99 -31.56 -0.78
N ALA A 305 -8.09 -31.58 -0.02
CA ALA A 305 -9.42 -31.83 -0.57
C ALA A 305 -10.12 -30.54 -1.01
N LEU A 306 -9.64 -29.39 -0.52
CA LEU A 306 -10.09 -28.05 -0.86
C LEU A 306 -8.88 -27.14 -1.03
N VAL A 307 -8.84 -26.38 -2.13
CA VAL A 307 -8.03 -25.16 -2.25
C VAL A 307 -8.93 -23.96 -1.97
N LEU A 308 -8.48 -23.08 -1.08
CA LEU A 308 -9.03 -21.75 -0.87
C LEU A 308 -8.01 -20.74 -1.44
N THR A 309 -8.30 -20.16 -2.59
CA THR A 309 -7.45 -19.08 -3.13
C THR A 309 -7.84 -17.75 -2.48
N CYS A 310 -6.86 -16.88 -2.28
CA CYS A 310 -7.05 -15.55 -1.71
C CYS A 310 -6.16 -14.55 -2.42
N ASP A 311 -6.73 -13.43 -2.89
CA ASP A 311 -6.01 -12.47 -3.74
C ASP A 311 -5.57 -13.05 -5.11
N CYS A 312 -6.15 -14.17 -5.51
CA CYS A 312 -5.96 -14.79 -6.82
C CYS A 312 -7.08 -15.80 -7.13
N GLY A 313 -7.11 -16.28 -8.37
CA GLY A 313 -7.97 -17.36 -8.84
C GLY A 313 -9.02 -16.95 -9.86
N ILE A 314 -9.38 -15.66 -10.00
CA ILE A 314 -10.49 -15.23 -10.88
C ILE A 314 -10.20 -15.40 -12.37
N ALA A 315 -8.93 -15.45 -12.78
CA ALA A 315 -8.51 -15.73 -14.16
C ALA A 315 -8.03 -17.18 -14.37
N ALA A 316 -7.88 -17.96 -13.29
CA ALA A 316 -7.26 -19.30 -13.29
C ALA A 316 -8.15 -20.44 -13.83
N VAL A 317 -8.96 -20.17 -14.86
CA VAL A 317 -9.98 -21.08 -15.43
C VAL A 317 -9.45 -22.50 -15.62
N GLU A 318 -8.32 -22.66 -16.33
CA GLU A 318 -7.74 -23.98 -16.61
C GLU A 318 -7.18 -24.67 -15.36
N THR A 319 -6.55 -23.94 -14.43
CA THR A 319 -6.03 -24.54 -13.19
C THR A 319 -7.16 -25.02 -12.29
N VAL A 320 -8.26 -24.26 -12.20
CA VAL A 320 -9.46 -24.66 -11.43
C VAL A 320 -10.15 -25.87 -12.08
N ARG A 321 -10.27 -25.88 -13.41
CA ARG A 321 -10.78 -27.04 -14.18
C ARG A 321 -9.89 -28.29 -13.96
N ALA A 322 -8.57 -28.11 -13.98
CA ALA A 322 -7.57 -29.16 -13.71
C ALA A 322 -7.57 -29.65 -12.25
N ALA A 323 -7.88 -28.79 -11.27
CA ALA A 323 -8.02 -29.15 -9.86
C ALA A 323 -9.26 -30.02 -9.64
N ARG A 324 -10.43 -29.61 -10.17
CA ARG A 324 -11.68 -30.38 -10.07
C ARG A 324 -11.60 -31.73 -10.78
N ALA A 325 -10.90 -31.80 -11.92
CA ALA A 325 -10.61 -33.07 -12.60
C ALA A 325 -9.76 -34.06 -11.76
N ARG A 326 -9.10 -33.58 -10.70
CA ARG A 326 -8.35 -34.40 -9.71
C ARG A 326 -9.16 -34.67 -8.43
N GLY A 327 -10.44 -34.27 -8.36
CA GLY A 327 -11.27 -34.40 -7.18
C GLY A 327 -11.00 -33.36 -6.08
N ILE A 328 -10.28 -32.27 -6.40
CA ILE A 328 -9.97 -31.19 -5.47
C ILE A 328 -11.03 -30.10 -5.63
N GLU A 329 -11.73 -29.75 -4.55
CA GLU A 329 -12.64 -28.59 -4.53
C GLU A 329 -11.84 -27.29 -4.59
N VAL A 330 -12.41 -26.22 -5.16
CA VAL A 330 -11.78 -24.90 -5.17
C VAL A 330 -12.79 -23.83 -4.78
N VAL A 331 -12.46 -23.02 -3.78
CA VAL A 331 -13.16 -21.78 -3.46
C VAL A 331 -12.22 -20.63 -3.83
N VAL A 332 -12.69 -19.73 -4.70
CA VAL A 332 -11.95 -18.54 -5.09
C VAL A 332 -12.38 -17.37 -4.22
N THR A 333 -11.43 -16.69 -3.56
CA THR A 333 -11.65 -15.34 -3.02
C THR A 333 -10.64 -14.39 -3.65
N ASP A 334 -11.14 -13.36 -4.34
CA ASP A 334 -10.32 -12.52 -5.20
C ASP A 334 -10.98 -11.16 -5.39
N HIS A 335 -10.19 -10.12 -5.67
CA HIS A 335 -10.70 -8.78 -5.98
C HIS A 335 -10.37 -8.32 -7.42
N HIS A 336 -9.51 -9.05 -8.14
CA HIS A 336 -9.11 -8.71 -9.50
C HIS A 336 -10.31 -8.73 -10.48
N LEU A 337 -10.19 -8.02 -11.61
CA LEU A 337 -11.22 -8.00 -12.64
C LEU A 337 -11.39 -9.41 -13.26
N PRO A 338 -12.62 -9.93 -13.39
CA PRO A 338 -12.87 -11.25 -13.99
C PRO A 338 -12.58 -11.26 -15.50
N GLY A 339 -12.18 -12.43 -16.00
CA GLY A 339 -12.10 -12.71 -17.44
C GLY A 339 -13.48 -12.94 -18.09
N ALA A 340 -13.48 -13.22 -19.39
CA ALA A 340 -14.69 -13.51 -20.15
C ALA A 340 -15.36 -14.85 -19.78
N GLU A 341 -14.59 -15.83 -19.30
CA GLU A 341 -15.09 -17.04 -18.62
C GLU A 341 -14.73 -16.93 -17.13
N LEU A 342 -15.69 -17.19 -16.23
CA LEU A 342 -15.40 -17.36 -14.81
C LEU A 342 -14.87 -18.79 -14.54
N PRO A 343 -13.88 -18.97 -13.65
CA PRO A 343 -13.33 -20.29 -13.36
C PRO A 343 -14.43 -21.22 -12.83
N PRO A 344 -14.44 -22.51 -13.21
CA PRO A 344 -15.48 -23.45 -12.81
C PRO A 344 -15.29 -23.94 -11.37
N ALA A 345 -15.22 -23.03 -10.40
CA ALA A 345 -14.96 -23.30 -8.99
C ALA A 345 -16.16 -23.96 -8.28
N THR A 346 -15.96 -24.39 -7.03
CA THR A 346 -17.05 -24.73 -6.09
C THR A 346 -17.78 -23.47 -5.65
N ALA A 347 -17.05 -22.36 -5.40
CA ALA A 347 -17.59 -21.03 -5.14
C ALA A 347 -16.60 -19.94 -5.58
N ILE A 348 -17.11 -18.73 -5.84
CA ILE A 348 -16.31 -17.54 -6.16
C ILE A 348 -16.84 -16.36 -5.34
N VAL A 349 -16.00 -15.75 -4.51
CA VAL A 349 -16.28 -14.49 -3.80
C VAL A 349 -15.39 -13.41 -4.40
N ASN A 350 -15.97 -12.56 -5.25
CA ASN A 350 -15.28 -11.43 -5.87
C ASN A 350 -16.30 -10.30 -6.15
N PRO A 351 -16.12 -9.09 -5.58
CA PRO A 351 -17.08 -7.99 -5.70
C PRO A 351 -17.04 -7.26 -7.06
N ASN A 352 -16.09 -7.60 -7.93
CA ASN A 352 -16.00 -7.12 -9.31
C ASN A 352 -16.64 -8.12 -10.32
N ARG A 353 -17.37 -9.14 -9.83
CA ARG A 353 -18.24 -9.98 -10.66
C ARG A 353 -19.41 -9.17 -11.25
N PRO A 354 -19.83 -9.42 -12.52
CA PRO A 354 -20.98 -8.73 -13.13
C PRO A 354 -22.33 -8.90 -12.40
N ASP A 355 -22.47 -9.93 -11.55
CA ASP A 355 -23.68 -10.20 -10.76
C ASP A 355 -23.60 -9.75 -9.29
N ASP A 356 -22.45 -9.29 -8.80
CA ASP A 356 -22.33 -8.79 -7.42
C ASP A 356 -23.02 -7.42 -7.24
N ARG A 357 -23.74 -7.24 -6.12
CA ARG A 357 -24.48 -6.01 -5.80
C ARG A 357 -24.14 -5.47 -4.40
N SER A 358 -23.05 -5.93 -3.80
CA SER A 358 -22.62 -5.56 -2.44
C SER A 358 -22.15 -4.11 -2.30
N GLY A 359 -21.69 -3.51 -3.40
CA GLY A 359 -20.99 -2.21 -3.38
C GLY A 359 -19.55 -2.28 -2.86
N LEU A 360 -19.01 -3.48 -2.60
CA LEU A 360 -17.70 -3.71 -1.99
C LEU A 360 -16.55 -3.88 -3.00
N TRP A 361 -16.72 -3.41 -4.23
CA TRP A 361 -15.77 -3.50 -5.36
C TRP A 361 -14.36 -2.99 -5.06
N GLY A 362 -14.22 -2.10 -4.08
CA GLY A 362 -12.94 -1.54 -3.64
C GLY A 362 -12.21 -2.33 -2.55
N LEU A 363 -12.77 -3.43 -2.02
CA LEU A 363 -12.03 -4.27 -1.07
C LEU A 363 -10.81 -4.93 -1.75
N CYS A 364 -9.70 -5.02 -1.02
CA CYS A 364 -8.55 -5.85 -1.39
C CYS A 364 -8.81 -7.34 -1.04
N GLY A 365 -7.99 -8.27 -1.53
CA GLY A 365 -8.08 -9.70 -1.26
C GLY A 365 -8.13 -10.05 0.24
N THR A 366 -7.31 -9.43 1.09
CA THR A 366 -7.36 -9.57 2.56
C THR A 366 -8.66 -9.00 3.14
N GLY A 367 -9.24 -7.97 2.53
CA GLY A 367 -10.55 -7.44 2.90
C GLY A 367 -11.67 -8.46 2.65
N ILE A 368 -11.64 -9.15 1.51
CA ILE A 368 -12.58 -10.24 1.19
C ILE A 368 -12.35 -11.45 2.09
N ALA A 369 -11.08 -11.80 2.36
CA ALA A 369 -10.73 -12.84 3.32
C ALA A 369 -11.24 -12.53 4.75
N PHE A 370 -11.18 -11.27 5.18
CA PHE A 370 -11.79 -10.81 6.43
C PHE A 370 -13.31 -10.97 6.42
N LYS A 371 -14.02 -10.61 5.34
CA LYS A 371 -15.47 -10.86 5.18
C LYS A 371 -15.81 -12.34 5.26
N LEU A 372 -15.03 -13.21 4.60
CA LEU A 372 -15.21 -14.66 4.69
C LEU A 372 -15.01 -15.17 6.13
N VAL A 373 -14.05 -14.64 6.89
CA VAL A 373 -13.85 -14.98 8.31
C VAL A 373 -14.97 -14.42 9.21
N GLN A 374 -15.57 -13.27 8.89
CA GLN A 374 -16.80 -12.81 9.56
C GLN A 374 -17.97 -13.79 9.34
N ALA A 375 -18.17 -14.27 8.12
CA ALA A 375 -19.26 -15.20 7.79
C ALA A 375 -19.03 -16.63 8.33
N LEU A 376 -17.79 -17.14 8.25
CA LEU A 376 -17.40 -18.42 8.82
C LEU A 376 -17.45 -18.45 10.35
N GLY A 377 -17.25 -17.32 11.01
CA GLY A 377 -17.09 -17.23 12.47
C GLY A 377 -18.23 -17.93 13.24
N PRO A 378 -19.49 -17.49 13.08
CA PRO A 378 -20.65 -18.15 13.70
C PRO A 378 -20.83 -19.61 13.26
N VAL A 379 -20.52 -19.94 12.01
CA VAL A 379 -20.69 -21.27 11.40
C VAL A 379 -19.69 -22.29 11.94
N LEU A 380 -18.52 -21.84 12.39
CA LEU A 380 -17.44 -22.64 12.96
C LEU A 380 -17.28 -22.47 14.49
N GLY A 381 -18.15 -21.68 15.14
CA GLY A 381 -18.11 -21.46 16.59
C GLY A 381 -16.95 -20.57 17.06
N LEU A 382 -16.34 -19.78 16.17
CA LEU A 382 -15.37 -18.76 16.56
C LEU A 382 -16.06 -17.64 17.35
N PRO A 383 -15.38 -17.00 18.34
CA PRO A 383 -15.92 -15.82 19.03
C PRO A 383 -16.32 -14.72 18.04
N ALA A 384 -17.47 -14.09 18.23
CA ALA A 384 -17.99 -13.06 17.31
C ALA A 384 -17.05 -11.86 17.13
N ASN A 385 -16.16 -11.59 18.09
CA ASN A 385 -15.14 -10.55 17.96
C ASN A 385 -13.83 -11.02 17.28
N TYR A 386 -13.64 -12.31 17.03
CA TYR A 386 -12.41 -12.89 16.48
C TYR A 386 -11.91 -12.21 15.19
N PRO A 387 -12.76 -11.92 14.16
CA PRO A 387 -12.30 -11.29 12.93
C PRO A 387 -11.65 -9.92 13.17
N PHE A 388 -12.15 -9.14 14.14
CA PHE A 388 -11.63 -7.80 14.41
C PHE A 388 -10.21 -7.81 14.99
N HIS A 389 -9.74 -8.94 15.55
CA HIS A 389 -8.34 -9.10 16.00
C HIS A 389 -7.36 -9.42 14.86
N LEU A 390 -7.82 -9.40 13.60
CA LEU A 390 -7.01 -9.58 12.38
C LEU A 390 -6.95 -8.30 11.53
N LEU A 391 -7.56 -7.19 11.99
CA LEU A 391 -7.59 -5.92 11.24
C LEU A 391 -6.20 -5.29 11.04
N ASP A 392 -5.19 -5.71 11.79
CA ASP A 392 -3.80 -5.28 11.57
C ASP A 392 -3.20 -5.86 10.27
N LEU A 393 -3.54 -7.12 9.93
CA LEU A 393 -3.26 -7.69 8.60
C LEU A 393 -4.07 -6.96 7.51
N VAL A 394 -5.37 -6.72 7.74
CA VAL A 394 -6.24 -6.01 6.78
C VAL A 394 -5.69 -4.60 6.48
N ALA A 395 -5.33 -3.83 7.50
CA ALA A 395 -4.81 -2.48 7.32
C ALA A 395 -3.40 -2.42 6.70
N LEU A 396 -2.60 -3.48 6.85
CA LEU A 396 -1.33 -3.63 6.15
C LEU A 396 -1.56 -3.89 4.65
N ALA A 397 -2.46 -4.83 4.33
CA ALA A 397 -2.82 -5.22 2.97
C ALA A 397 -3.51 -4.09 2.17
N THR A 398 -4.65 -3.59 2.66
CA THR A 398 -5.48 -2.57 1.98
C THR A 398 -4.71 -1.27 1.67
N VAL A 399 -3.63 -0.98 2.41
CA VAL A 399 -2.76 0.18 2.14
C VAL A 399 -1.58 -0.18 1.22
N ALA A 400 -1.14 -1.44 1.19
CA ALA A 400 -0.08 -1.91 0.30
C ALA A 400 -0.55 -2.11 -1.15
N ASP A 401 -1.80 -2.58 -1.32
CA ASP A 401 -2.52 -2.76 -2.59
C ASP A 401 -3.02 -1.43 -3.19
N VAL A 402 -3.01 -0.34 -2.42
CA VAL A 402 -3.34 1.02 -2.90
C VAL A 402 -4.80 1.18 -3.34
N VAL A 403 -5.71 0.31 -2.89
CA VAL A 403 -7.17 0.47 -3.07
C VAL A 403 -7.74 1.70 -2.34
N PRO A 404 -8.93 2.20 -2.75
CA PRO A 404 -9.52 3.41 -2.18
C PRO A 404 -9.76 3.34 -0.66
N LEU A 405 -9.18 4.27 0.11
CA LEU A 405 -9.37 4.42 1.56
C LEU A 405 -10.65 5.18 1.91
N THR A 406 -11.73 4.79 1.26
CA THR A 406 -13.11 5.28 1.39
C THR A 406 -14.04 4.13 1.81
N GLY A 407 -15.33 4.42 2.07
CA GLY A 407 -16.32 3.37 2.39
C GLY A 407 -15.87 2.41 3.50
N GLU A 408 -16.02 1.11 3.27
CA GLU A 408 -15.64 0.08 4.25
C GLU A 408 -14.10 0.00 4.49
N ASN A 409 -13.27 0.13 3.44
CA ASN A 409 -11.80 0.17 3.60
C ASN A 409 -11.37 1.25 4.61
N ARG A 410 -12.05 2.41 4.60
CA ARG A 410 -11.78 3.48 5.56
C ARG A 410 -12.03 3.05 7.00
N VAL A 411 -13.10 2.29 7.26
CA VAL A 411 -13.40 1.72 8.59
C VAL A 411 -12.31 0.72 8.98
N LEU A 412 -12.04 -0.25 8.12
CA LEU A 412 -11.08 -1.34 8.36
C LEU A 412 -9.68 -0.79 8.65
N VAL A 413 -9.18 0.12 7.81
CA VAL A 413 -7.84 0.72 7.96
C VAL A 413 -7.77 1.67 9.17
N ARG A 414 -8.81 2.47 9.48
CA ARG A 414 -8.80 3.40 10.64
C ARG A 414 -8.68 2.67 11.99
N HIS A 415 -9.26 1.47 12.10
CA HIS A 415 -9.14 0.63 13.31
C HIS A 415 -7.92 -0.30 13.24
N GLY A 416 -7.65 -0.89 12.09
CA GLY A 416 -6.50 -1.78 11.87
C GLY A 416 -5.14 -1.10 12.02
N LEU A 417 -4.97 0.16 11.63
CA LEU A 417 -3.74 0.93 11.90
C LEU A 417 -3.44 1.07 13.41
N ARG A 418 -4.48 1.14 14.25
CA ARG A 418 -4.33 1.19 15.71
C ARG A 418 -3.87 -0.17 16.26
N LEU A 419 -4.44 -1.26 15.74
CA LEU A 419 -4.01 -2.60 16.10
C LEU A 419 -2.59 -2.90 15.60
N LEU A 420 -2.22 -2.49 14.38
CA LEU A 420 -0.89 -2.72 13.81
C LEU A 420 0.21 -2.03 14.64
N ALA A 421 -0.07 -0.82 15.14
CA ALA A 421 0.83 -0.08 16.04
C ALA A 421 0.97 -0.72 17.45
N GLN A 422 0.10 -1.68 17.80
CA GLN A 422 0.03 -2.35 19.10
C GLN A 422 -0.15 -3.88 18.92
N SER A 423 0.34 -4.44 17.81
CA SER A 423 -0.06 -5.78 17.38
C SER A 423 0.39 -6.83 18.39
N ARG A 424 -0.44 -7.85 18.60
CA ARG A 424 -0.06 -9.00 19.44
C ARG A 424 0.81 -10.02 18.70
N TRP A 425 0.75 -10.03 17.36
CA TRP A 425 1.40 -11.06 16.55
C TRP A 425 2.92 -10.79 16.49
N PRO A 426 3.78 -11.74 16.92
CA PRO A 426 5.23 -11.53 16.95
C PRO A 426 5.81 -11.07 15.61
N GLY A 427 5.32 -11.65 14.50
CA GLY A 427 5.64 -11.23 13.14
C GLY A 427 5.44 -9.74 12.85
N LEU A 428 4.24 -9.22 13.12
CA LEU A 428 3.92 -7.81 12.87
C LEU A 428 4.65 -6.87 13.83
N ARG A 429 4.86 -7.28 15.10
CA ARG A 429 5.70 -6.53 16.05
C ARG A 429 7.14 -6.41 15.54
N ALA A 430 7.73 -7.52 15.08
CA ALA A 430 9.08 -7.54 14.56
C ALA A 430 9.21 -6.70 13.27
N LEU A 431 8.21 -6.71 12.39
CA LEU A 431 8.15 -5.86 11.19
C LEU A 431 8.09 -4.36 11.53
N VAL A 432 7.32 -3.96 12.54
CA VAL A 432 7.22 -2.58 13.02
C VAL A 432 8.51 -2.14 13.73
N ALA A 433 9.14 -3.02 14.51
CA ALA A 433 10.42 -2.78 15.17
C ALA A 433 11.57 -2.65 14.16
N SER A 434 11.67 -3.52 13.15
CA SER A 434 12.71 -3.46 12.10
C SER A 434 12.56 -2.26 11.14
N ALA A 435 11.47 -1.50 11.28
CA ALA A 435 11.23 -0.22 10.61
C ALA A 435 11.54 1.01 11.49
N GLY A 436 11.90 0.84 12.77
CA GLY A 436 12.08 1.96 13.71
C GLY A 436 10.77 2.69 14.04
N LEU A 437 9.65 1.96 14.01
CA LEU A 437 8.30 2.52 14.21
C LEU A 437 7.63 2.05 15.52
N GLU A 438 8.30 1.24 16.34
CA GLU A 438 7.80 0.80 17.64
C GLU A 438 7.45 1.97 18.57
N GLY A 439 6.35 1.85 19.31
CA GLY A 439 5.84 2.89 20.20
C GLY A 439 5.22 4.12 19.50
N ARG A 440 5.15 4.16 18.17
CA ARG A 440 4.65 5.30 17.39
C ARG A 440 3.27 5.01 16.81
N ALA A 441 2.44 6.05 16.68
CA ALA A 441 1.22 5.96 15.90
C ALA A 441 1.54 5.76 14.40
N LEU A 442 0.87 4.78 13.77
CA LEU A 442 1.00 4.49 12.35
C LEU A 442 -0.09 5.19 11.54
N ARG A 443 0.31 5.88 10.47
CA ARG A 443 -0.57 6.35 9.38
C ARG A 443 -0.34 5.48 8.14
N ALA A 444 -1.30 5.50 7.22
CA ALA A 444 -1.21 4.74 5.97
C ALA A 444 0.10 5.00 5.19
N GLY A 445 0.64 6.23 5.20
CA GLY A 445 1.94 6.53 4.58
C GLY A 445 3.12 5.72 5.14
N GLN A 446 3.16 5.45 6.45
CA GLN A 446 4.21 4.60 7.04
C GLN A 446 4.04 3.13 6.64
N VAL A 447 2.79 2.69 6.48
CA VAL A 447 2.49 1.33 5.99
C VAL A 447 2.96 1.18 4.55
N GLY A 448 2.45 2.00 3.63
CA GLY A 448 2.73 1.89 2.19
C GLY A 448 4.20 2.17 1.81
N PHE A 449 4.88 3.09 2.49
CA PHE A 449 6.26 3.48 2.13
C PHE A 449 7.37 2.86 3.01
N ILE A 450 7.06 2.20 4.14
CA ILE A 450 8.09 1.66 5.07
C ILE A 450 7.87 0.20 5.44
N LEU A 451 6.63 -0.20 5.79
CA LEU A 451 6.32 -1.57 6.23
C LEU A 451 6.06 -2.51 5.03
N ALA A 452 5.08 -2.18 4.20
CA ALA A 452 4.73 -2.96 3.01
C ALA A 452 5.93 -3.22 2.09
N PRO A 453 6.83 -2.25 1.80
CA PRO A 453 7.98 -2.50 0.92
C PRO A 453 9.04 -3.48 1.46
N ARG A 454 8.99 -3.86 2.74
CA ARG A 454 9.82 -4.94 3.31
C ARG A 454 9.30 -6.32 2.91
N LEU A 455 8.01 -6.56 3.09
CA LEU A 455 7.32 -7.77 2.62
C LEU A 455 7.35 -7.87 1.07
N ASN A 456 7.12 -6.74 0.39
CA ASN A 456 7.18 -6.64 -1.08
C ASN A 456 8.59 -6.81 -1.66
N ALA A 457 9.66 -6.74 -0.86
CA ALA A 457 11.02 -7.03 -1.33
C ALA A 457 11.23 -8.53 -1.59
N ALA A 458 10.63 -9.39 -0.76
CA ALA A 458 10.62 -10.84 -0.95
C ALA A 458 9.99 -11.21 -2.30
N GLY A 459 8.75 -10.78 -2.56
CA GLY A 459 8.05 -10.95 -3.84
C GLY A 459 8.65 -10.21 -5.05
N ARG A 460 9.88 -9.68 -4.96
CA ARG A 460 10.60 -9.00 -6.05
C ARG A 460 12.00 -9.55 -6.29
N ILE A 461 12.75 -9.91 -5.24
CA ILE A 461 14.14 -10.38 -5.32
C ILE A 461 14.49 -11.54 -4.35
N GLY A 462 13.48 -12.18 -3.73
CA GLY A 462 13.64 -13.30 -2.81
C GLY A 462 12.45 -14.27 -2.91
N ASP A 463 12.15 -14.99 -1.82
CA ASP A 463 10.98 -15.88 -1.74
C ASP A 463 9.87 -15.27 -0.88
N ALA A 464 8.68 -15.07 -1.44
CA ALA A 464 7.53 -14.51 -0.73
C ALA A 464 7.04 -15.39 0.44
N MET A 465 7.42 -16.67 0.47
CA MET A 465 7.19 -17.53 1.64
C MET A 465 7.89 -17.02 2.91
N ASP A 466 9.00 -16.28 2.83
CA ASP A 466 9.65 -15.66 4.01
C ASP A 466 8.78 -14.55 4.61
N GLY A 467 8.08 -13.78 3.76
CA GLY A 467 7.14 -12.74 4.19
C GLY A 467 5.92 -13.33 4.88
N LEU A 468 5.34 -14.38 4.30
CA LEU A 468 4.27 -15.16 4.91
C LEU A 468 4.72 -15.86 6.21
N ALA A 469 5.93 -16.41 6.25
CA ALA A 469 6.49 -17.04 7.45
C ALA A 469 6.66 -16.01 8.57
N LEU A 470 7.13 -14.79 8.26
CA LEU A 470 7.15 -13.69 9.23
C LEU A 470 5.73 -13.39 9.72
N LEU A 471 4.77 -13.18 8.82
CA LEU A 471 3.40 -12.86 9.21
C LEU A 471 2.77 -13.95 10.08
N LEU A 472 3.09 -15.23 9.86
CA LEU A 472 2.61 -16.38 10.64
C LEU A 472 3.43 -16.71 11.89
N ALA A 473 4.59 -16.09 12.12
CA ALA A 473 5.48 -16.43 13.23
C ALA A 473 4.85 -16.16 14.62
N ASP A 474 4.83 -17.20 15.46
CA ASP A 474 4.37 -17.15 16.84
C ASP A 474 5.53 -17.16 17.87
N ASP A 475 6.78 -17.41 17.44
CA ASP A 475 7.99 -17.15 18.25
C ASP A 475 8.57 -15.75 17.96
N ALA A 476 9.05 -15.08 19.01
CA ALA A 476 9.62 -13.74 18.92
C ALA A 476 11.05 -13.72 18.35
N GLY A 477 11.85 -14.77 18.56
CA GLY A 477 13.21 -14.88 18.02
C GLY A 477 13.20 -15.16 16.51
N GLU A 478 12.36 -16.09 16.07
CA GLU A 478 12.11 -16.37 14.66
C GLU A 478 11.53 -15.15 13.94
N ALA A 479 10.53 -14.48 14.52
CA ALA A 479 9.97 -13.25 13.95
C ALA A 479 11.03 -12.13 13.83
N ALA A 480 11.86 -11.93 14.86
CA ALA A 480 12.94 -10.94 14.81
C ALA A 480 13.97 -11.25 13.73
N ARG A 481 14.37 -12.53 13.56
CA ARG A 481 15.25 -12.98 12.48
C ARG A 481 14.62 -12.70 11.10
N LEU A 482 13.41 -13.19 10.86
CA LEU A 482 12.72 -13.02 9.58
C LEU A 482 12.51 -11.53 9.23
N ALA A 483 12.13 -10.69 10.21
CA ALA A 483 11.98 -9.26 9.98
C ALA A 483 13.30 -8.54 9.69
N ALA A 484 14.43 -9.03 10.21
CA ALA A 484 15.76 -8.54 9.86
C ALA A 484 16.24 -9.06 8.49
N ASP A 485 15.86 -10.28 8.11
CA ASP A 485 16.18 -10.88 6.81
C ASP A 485 15.44 -10.14 5.67
N LEU A 486 14.14 -9.89 5.84
CA LEU A 486 13.34 -9.05 4.94
C LEU A 486 13.78 -7.58 4.93
N GLY A 487 14.31 -7.08 6.05
CA GLY A 487 14.98 -5.77 6.12
C GLY A 487 16.17 -5.70 5.16
N ARG A 488 17.09 -6.68 5.23
CA ARG A 488 18.26 -6.72 4.33
C ARG A 488 17.88 -6.89 2.86
N LEU A 489 16.82 -7.67 2.55
CA LEU A 489 16.27 -7.75 1.19
C LEU A 489 15.69 -6.41 0.72
N ASN A 490 14.96 -5.69 1.58
CA ASN A 490 14.49 -4.34 1.26
C ASN A 490 15.64 -3.39 0.95
N ASP A 491 16.70 -3.41 1.77
CA ASP A 491 17.80 -2.46 1.65
C ASP A 491 18.65 -2.76 0.39
N ALA A 492 18.88 -4.04 0.07
CA ALA A 492 19.46 -4.47 -1.20
C ALA A 492 18.61 -4.04 -2.41
N ARG A 493 17.28 -4.17 -2.31
CA ARG A 493 16.34 -3.70 -3.34
C ARG A 493 16.38 -2.17 -3.47
N GLN A 494 16.44 -1.41 -2.37
CA GLN A 494 16.52 0.05 -2.42
C GLN A 494 17.84 0.55 -3.02
N ALA A 495 18.97 -0.13 -2.75
CA ALA A 495 20.24 0.15 -3.42
C ALA A 495 20.17 -0.12 -4.93
N LEU A 496 19.46 -1.18 -5.34
CA LEU A 496 19.21 -1.51 -6.75
C LEU A 496 18.28 -0.48 -7.42
N ASP A 497 17.18 -0.08 -6.77
CA ASP A 497 16.30 1.02 -7.21
C ASP A 497 17.10 2.31 -7.44
N GLN A 498 18.05 2.62 -6.55
CA GLN A 498 18.80 3.88 -6.58
C GLN A 498 19.84 3.90 -7.70
N ARG A 499 20.61 2.82 -7.91
CA ARG A 499 21.56 2.74 -9.04
C ARG A 499 20.86 2.88 -10.39
N ILE A 500 19.79 2.10 -10.59
CA ILE A 500 18.99 2.14 -11.82
C ILE A 500 18.35 3.53 -12.01
N LEU A 501 17.96 4.21 -10.93
CA LEU A 501 17.52 5.60 -11.00
C LEU A 501 18.67 6.55 -11.40
N ASP A 502 19.85 6.44 -10.82
CA ASP A 502 20.98 7.35 -11.13
C ASP A 502 21.51 7.15 -12.57
N GLU A 503 21.50 5.91 -13.07
CA GLU A 503 21.78 5.52 -14.45
C GLU A 503 20.71 6.06 -15.42
N ALA A 504 19.42 5.81 -15.16
CA ALA A 504 18.32 6.36 -15.94
C ALA A 504 18.31 7.91 -15.93
N MET A 505 18.64 8.51 -14.79
CA MET A 505 18.82 9.95 -14.64
C MET A 505 20.06 10.48 -15.35
N ALA A 506 21.05 9.65 -15.71
CA ALA A 506 22.17 10.06 -16.53
C ALA A 506 21.80 10.05 -18.03
N GLN A 507 21.02 9.06 -18.48
CA GLN A 507 20.53 8.97 -19.86
C GLN A 507 19.64 10.17 -20.30
N VAL A 508 19.14 10.99 -19.37
CA VAL A 508 18.27 12.17 -19.63
C VAL A 508 18.88 13.53 -19.26
N ARG A 509 20.17 13.61 -18.91
CA ARG A 509 20.83 14.90 -18.58
C ARG A 509 21.24 15.66 -19.84
N GLY A 510 21.00 16.97 -19.88
CA GLY A 510 21.47 17.85 -20.95
C GLY A 510 20.78 17.63 -22.30
N ALA A 511 19.61 17.00 -22.31
CA ALA A 511 18.81 16.74 -23.49
C ALA A 511 17.42 17.35 -23.31
N SER A 512 16.86 17.93 -24.39
CA SER A 512 15.47 18.37 -24.41
C SER A 512 14.55 17.16 -24.16
N LEU A 513 13.72 17.24 -23.12
CA LEU A 513 12.93 16.08 -22.68
C LEU A 513 11.82 15.75 -23.70
N PRO A 514 11.82 14.53 -24.28
CA PRO A 514 10.79 14.12 -25.23
C PRO A 514 9.39 14.05 -24.57
N PRO A 515 8.31 14.00 -25.37
CA PRO A 515 6.95 13.78 -24.87
C PRO A 515 6.82 12.49 -24.05
N ALA A 516 7.47 11.41 -24.50
CA ALA A 516 7.58 10.14 -23.78
C ALA A 516 9.04 9.78 -23.50
N VAL A 517 9.33 9.27 -22.31
CA VAL A 517 10.67 8.85 -21.89
C VAL A 517 10.77 7.32 -21.98
N VAL A 518 11.49 6.79 -22.97
CA VAL A 518 11.85 5.37 -23.01
C VAL A 518 13.35 5.25 -22.75
N LEU A 519 13.73 4.51 -21.72
CA LEU A 519 15.12 4.25 -21.33
C LEU A 519 15.37 2.75 -21.29
N ALA A 520 16.58 2.33 -21.59
CA ALA A 520 16.98 0.92 -21.61
C ALA A 520 18.46 0.78 -21.27
N ASP A 521 18.80 -0.26 -20.52
CA ASP A 521 20.21 -0.57 -20.20
C ASP A 521 20.38 -2.06 -19.86
N ASP A 522 21.63 -2.51 -19.89
CA ASP A 522 22.03 -3.87 -19.50
C ASP A 522 22.18 -4.02 -17.98
N GLY A 523 21.87 -5.20 -17.44
CA GLY A 523 22.00 -5.47 -16.00
C GLY A 523 20.94 -4.81 -15.10
N TRP A 524 20.04 -4.00 -15.67
CA TRP A 524 18.82 -3.53 -15.01
C TRP A 524 17.92 -4.71 -14.62
N HIS A 525 17.28 -4.64 -13.45
CA HIS A 525 16.50 -5.75 -12.92
C HIS A 525 14.99 -5.59 -13.19
N ALA A 526 14.39 -6.56 -13.88
CA ALA A 526 12.98 -6.52 -14.30
C ALA A 526 11.99 -6.34 -13.12
N GLY A 527 12.29 -6.84 -11.92
CA GLY A 527 11.47 -6.63 -10.71
C GLY A 527 11.52 -5.22 -10.11
N VAL A 528 12.42 -4.36 -10.60
CA VAL A 528 12.73 -3.01 -10.09
C VAL A 528 12.41 -1.91 -11.10
N VAL A 529 12.60 -2.11 -12.41
CA VAL A 529 12.44 -1.04 -13.43
C VAL A 529 11.11 -0.27 -13.34
N GLY A 530 10.01 -0.95 -12.97
CA GLY A 530 8.69 -0.30 -12.77
C GLY A 530 8.59 0.62 -11.55
N ILE A 531 9.47 0.50 -10.55
CA ILE A 531 9.58 1.44 -9.41
C ILE A 531 10.30 2.70 -9.87
N VAL A 532 11.40 2.54 -10.61
CA VAL A 532 12.19 3.66 -11.14
C VAL A 532 11.39 4.44 -12.20
N ALA A 533 10.61 3.75 -13.04
CA ALA A 533 9.67 4.38 -13.97
C ALA A 533 8.71 5.35 -13.26
N SER A 534 8.15 4.99 -12.10
CA SER A 534 7.31 5.91 -11.31
C SER A 534 8.07 7.16 -10.87
N ARG A 535 9.31 7.02 -10.37
CA ARG A 535 10.14 8.17 -9.94
C ARG A 535 10.50 9.11 -11.08
N VAL A 536 10.70 8.57 -12.29
CA VAL A 536 10.98 9.36 -13.51
C VAL A 536 9.71 10.10 -13.97
N VAL A 537 8.52 9.47 -13.92
CA VAL A 537 7.23 10.17 -14.11
C VAL A 537 7.05 11.28 -13.08
N GLU A 538 7.26 11.00 -11.79
CA GLU A 538 7.12 11.98 -10.69
C GLU A 538 8.04 13.20 -10.87
N ARG A 539 9.25 13.00 -11.41
CA ARG A 539 10.24 14.06 -11.60
C ARG A 539 9.99 14.94 -12.83
N PHE A 540 9.51 14.35 -13.93
CA PHE A 540 9.44 15.03 -15.24
C PHE A 540 8.03 15.21 -15.81
N GLY A 541 7.03 14.49 -15.30
CA GLY A 541 5.66 14.50 -15.82
C GLY A 541 5.56 14.03 -17.28
N ARG A 542 6.26 12.95 -17.62
CA ARG A 542 6.25 12.33 -18.95
C ARG A 542 5.91 10.84 -18.82
N PRO A 543 5.03 10.26 -19.65
CA PRO A 543 4.88 8.80 -19.77
C PRO A 543 6.24 8.14 -19.93
N THR A 544 6.58 7.19 -19.05
CA THR A 544 7.92 6.63 -18.96
C THR A 544 7.90 5.12 -19.06
N PHE A 545 8.80 4.53 -19.87
CA PHE A 545 9.20 3.12 -19.79
C PHE A 545 10.68 2.99 -19.42
N LEU A 546 10.99 2.02 -18.57
CA LEU A 546 12.34 1.47 -18.42
C LEU A 546 12.35 0.02 -18.89
N VAL A 547 13.33 -0.34 -19.73
CA VAL A 547 13.53 -1.67 -20.29
C VAL A 547 14.81 -2.29 -19.73
N ALA A 548 14.67 -3.38 -18.99
CA ALA A 548 15.79 -4.22 -18.58
C ALA A 548 16.21 -5.12 -19.76
N LEU A 549 17.40 -4.92 -20.30
CA LEU A 549 17.93 -5.71 -21.42
C LEU A 549 18.64 -6.98 -20.91
N ASP A 550 18.44 -8.09 -21.64
CA ASP A 550 19.02 -9.41 -21.40
C ASP A 550 19.34 -10.06 -22.76
N GLY A 551 20.59 -9.89 -23.21
CA GLY A 551 21.02 -10.32 -24.54
C GLY A 551 20.26 -9.60 -25.66
N ALA A 552 19.54 -10.36 -26.48
CA ALA A 552 18.81 -9.83 -27.65
C ALA A 552 17.39 -9.29 -27.33
N VAL A 553 16.87 -9.53 -26.11
CA VAL A 553 15.51 -9.20 -25.69
C VAL A 553 15.54 -8.35 -24.42
N GLY A 554 14.49 -7.59 -24.13
CA GLY A 554 14.34 -6.84 -22.90
C GLY A 554 12.92 -6.87 -22.35
N LYS A 555 12.80 -6.77 -21.03
CA LYS A 555 11.53 -6.69 -20.30
C LYS A 555 11.32 -5.27 -19.80
N GLY A 556 10.28 -4.61 -20.29
CA GLY A 556 9.94 -3.23 -19.96
C GLY A 556 8.79 -3.11 -18.98
N SER A 557 8.82 -2.06 -18.15
CA SER A 557 7.64 -1.61 -17.40
C SER A 557 7.45 -0.11 -17.55
N GLY A 558 6.20 0.29 -17.81
CA GLY A 558 5.80 1.66 -18.08
C GLY A 558 4.91 2.25 -16.99
N ARG A 559 4.97 3.58 -16.82
CA ARG A 559 4.13 4.39 -15.94
C ARG A 559 3.65 5.64 -16.66
N SER A 560 2.36 5.98 -16.50
CA SER A 560 1.72 7.07 -17.23
C SER A 560 1.56 8.34 -16.39
N ILE A 561 1.16 9.41 -17.07
CA ILE A 561 0.57 10.60 -16.46
C ILE A 561 -0.96 10.57 -16.60
N ALA A 562 -1.67 11.42 -15.86
CA ALA A 562 -3.09 11.63 -16.08
C ALA A 562 -3.36 12.08 -17.53
N GLY A 563 -4.41 11.56 -18.15
CA GLY A 563 -4.77 11.86 -19.53
C GLY A 563 -4.11 11.00 -20.62
N PHE A 564 -3.19 10.09 -20.27
CA PHE A 564 -2.57 9.18 -21.26
C PHE A 564 -2.73 7.70 -20.89
N ASP A 565 -3.22 6.90 -21.84
CA ASP A 565 -3.39 5.44 -21.69
C ASP A 565 -2.20 4.68 -22.30
N LEU A 566 -1.40 4.03 -21.45
CA LEU A 566 -0.28 3.18 -21.89
C LEU A 566 -0.71 1.92 -22.61
N HIS A 567 -1.81 1.27 -22.23
CA HIS A 567 -2.24 0.04 -22.90
C HIS A 567 -2.63 0.36 -24.35
N ALA A 568 -3.48 1.37 -24.55
CA ALA A 568 -3.87 1.85 -25.88
C ALA A 568 -2.70 2.48 -26.68
N ALA A 569 -1.61 2.87 -26.02
CA ALA A 569 -0.36 3.23 -26.69
C ALA A 569 0.46 2.01 -27.12
N LEU A 570 0.58 0.97 -26.27
CA LEU A 570 1.29 -0.27 -26.63
C LEU A 570 0.59 -1.04 -27.75
N THR A 571 -0.75 -1.01 -27.83
CA THR A 571 -1.49 -1.54 -29.00
C THR A 571 -1.10 -0.84 -30.30
N GLY A 572 -0.77 0.46 -30.26
CA GLY A 572 -0.22 1.23 -31.39
C GLY A 572 1.24 0.91 -31.74
N CYS A 573 1.91 0.09 -30.93
CA CYS A 573 3.29 -0.36 -31.10
C CYS A 573 3.42 -1.89 -31.23
N HIS A 574 2.30 -2.62 -31.36
CA HIS A 574 2.28 -4.09 -31.23
C HIS A 574 3.24 -4.83 -32.18
N ASP A 575 3.46 -4.31 -33.39
CA ASP A 575 4.40 -4.82 -34.39
C ASP A 575 5.87 -4.79 -33.91
N LEU A 576 6.21 -3.88 -33.00
CA LEU A 576 7.53 -3.75 -32.40
C LEU A 576 7.72 -4.70 -31.20
N LEU A 577 6.65 -5.13 -30.55
CA LEU A 577 6.66 -5.85 -29.27
C LEU A 577 6.51 -7.36 -29.47
N GLU A 578 7.17 -8.15 -28.64
CA GLU A 578 6.97 -9.61 -28.59
C GLU A 578 5.77 -9.98 -27.73
N ARG A 579 5.54 -9.23 -26.64
CA ARG A 579 4.42 -9.35 -25.70
C ARG A 579 4.16 -7.99 -25.05
N TYR A 580 2.91 -7.71 -24.69
CA TYR A 580 2.55 -6.54 -23.87
C TYR A 580 1.26 -6.77 -23.08
N GLY A 581 1.00 -5.93 -22.08
CA GLY A 581 -0.22 -5.97 -21.28
C GLY A 581 -0.20 -4.96 -20.12
N GLY A 582 -1.26 -4.95 -19.32
CA GLY A 582 -1.49 -3.99 -18.23
C GLY A 582 -2.60 -2.98 -18.55
N HIS A 583 -2.58 -1.83 -17.89
CA HIS A 583 -3.67 -0.85 -17.87
C HIS A 583 -3.17 0.57 -18.19
N ALA A 584 -4.10 1.52 -18.35
CA ALA A 584 -3.82 2.91 -18.73
C ALA A 584 -2.64 3.57 -17.96
N MET A 585 -2.59 3.41 -16.63
CA MET A 585 -1.55 4.04 -15.79
C MET A 585 -0.25 3.22 -15.66
N ALA A 586 -0.27 1.92 -15.95
CA ALA A 586 0.88 1.04 -15.75
C ALA A 586 0.82 -0.20 -16.68
N ALA A 587 1.88 -0.38 -17.46
CA ALA A 587 1.97 -1.46 -18.45
C ALA A 587 3.29 -2.24 -18.35
N GLY A 588 3.32 -3.43 -18.96
CA GLY A 588 4.51 -4.26 -19.13
C GLY A 588 4.68 -4.67 -20.59
N LEU A 589 5.93 -4.88 -21.02
CA LEU A 589 6.25 -5.31 -22.38
C LEU A 589 7.48 -6.24 -22.43
N THR A 590 7.56 -7.00 -23.52
CA THR A 590 8.78 -7.69 -23.97
C THR A 590 9.10 -7.17 -25.37
N ILE A 591 10.35 -6.77 -25.61
CA ILE A 591 10.79 -6.13 -26.86
C ILE A 591 12.20 -6.61 -27.23
N ARG A 592 12.52 -6.74 -28.51
CA ARG A 592 13.89 -7.00 -28.96
C ARG A 592 14.76 -5.74 -28.82
N ARG A 593 16.05 -5.91 -28.51
CA ARG A 593 17.02 -4.80 -28.37
C ARG A 593 17.04 -3.88 -29.61
N ASP A 594 17.01 -4.47 -30.81
CA ASP A 594 17.05 -3.77 -32.09
C ASP A 594 15.77 -2.97 -32.42
N ARG A 595 14.73 -3.04 -31.58
CA ARG A 595 13.46 -2.32 -31.74
C ARG A 595 13.24 -1.23 -30.70
N VAL A 596 14.12 -1.08 -29.71
CA VAL A 596 13.95 -0.14 -28.59
C VAL A 596 13.83 1.31 -29.07
N ASP A 597 14.66 1.74 -30.02
CA ASP A 597 14.63 3.13 -30.50
C ASP A 597 13.49 3.42 -31.47
N ALA A 598 13.03 2.42 -32.25
CA ALA A 598 11.78 2.54 -33.01
C ALA A 598 10.56 2.70 -32.08
N PHE A 599 10.56 1.98 -30.94
CA PHE A 599 9.53 2.13 -29.91
C PHE A 599 9.64 3.47 -29.17
N ARG A 600 10.86 3.95 -28.87
CA ARG A 600 11.13 5.29 -28.30
C ARG A 600 10.53 6.40 -29.16
N ALA A 601 10.78 6.36 -30.48
CA ALA A 601 10.25 7.33 -31.43
C ALA A 601 8.71 7.27 -31.49
N ARG A 602 8.13 6.09 -31.76
CA ARG A 602 6.67 5.97 -31.93
C ARG A 602 5.89 6.27 -30.65
N LEU A 603 6.42 5.96 -29.47
CA LEU A 603 5.75 6.33 -28.21
C LEU A 603 5.78 7.86 -28.00
N ALA A 604 6.86 8.54 -28.37
CA ALA A 604 6.93 10.00 -28.30
C ALA A 604 5.92 10.67 -29.26
N GLU A 605 5.77 10.14 -30.48
CA GLU A 605 4.73 10.56 -31.44
C GLU A 605 3.31 10.35 -30.88
N LEU A 606 3.04 9.15 -30.33
CA LEU A 606 1.73 8.82 -29.73
C LEU A 606 1.38 9.69 -28.53
N VAL A 607 2.36 10.13 -27.73
CA VAL A 607 2.13 11.13 -26.66
C VAL A 607 1.91 12.52 -27.25
N ALA A 608 2.75 12.97 -28.19
CA ALA A 608 2.62 14.30 -28.81
C ALA A 608 1.27 14.51 -29.52
N ALA A 609 0.73 13.45 -30.14
CA ALA A 609 -0.57 13.47 -30.81
C ALA A 609 -1.79 13.41 -29.86
N ARG A 610 -1.59 13.14 -28.56
CA ARG A 610 -2.68 12.91 -27.58
C ARG A 610 -2.62 13.81 -26.34
N VAL A 611 -1.45 14.32 -25.97
CA VAL A 611 -1.24 15.13 -24.76
C VAL A 611 -0.71 16.52 -25.14
N PRO A 612 -1.47 17.60 -24.86
CA PRO A 612 -1.01 18.96 -25.09
C PRO A 612 0.32 19.29 -24.38
N PRO A 613 1.24 20.06 -24.99
CA PRO A 613 2.56 20.34 -24.41
C PRO A 613 2.56 20.99 -23.03
N ASP A 614 1.52 21.76 -22.68
CA ASP A 614 1.36 22.37 -21.35
C ASP A 614 1.00 21.35 -20.26
N GLN A 615 0.42 20.21 -20.62
CA GLN A 615 0.06 19.14 -19.69
C GLN A 615 1.26 18.23 -19.37
N LEU A 616 2.32 18.30 -20.18
CA LEU A 616 3.56 17.55 -20.05
C LEU A 616 4.56 18.22 -19.11
N GLY A 617 4.49 17.89 -17.82
CA GLY A 617 5.37 18.39 -16.78
C GLY A 617 4.91 17.93 -15.40
N PRO A 618 5.74 18.08 -14.35
CA PRO A 618 5.32 17.80 -12.98
C PRO A 618 4.13 18.70 -12.61
N GLN A 619 3.19 18.15 -11.83
CA GLN A 619 1.96 18.83 -11.43
C GLN A 619 1.79 18.74 -9.92
N GLN A 620 1.30 19.81 -9.29
CA GLN A 620 0.97 19.84 -7.87
C GLN A 620 -0.53 19.99 -7.69
N ARG A 621 -1.21 18.97 -7.15
CA ARG A 621 -2.61 19.11 -6.74
C ARG A 621 -2.72 20.09 -5.57
N VAL A 622 -3.64 21.04 -5.66
CA VAL A 622 -4.07 21.90 -4.55
C VAL A 622 -5.56 21.62 -4.33
N ASP A 623 -5.95 21.20 -3.13
CA ASP A 623 -7.35 20.87 -2.83
C ASP A 623 -8.17 22.14 -2.54
N LEU A 624 -7.56 23.11 -1.84
CA LEU A 624 -8.20 24.37 -1.47
C LEU A 624 -7.14 25.48 -1.34
N GLU A 625 -7.43 26.68 -1.84
CA GLU A 625 -6.62 27.87 -1.57
C GLU A 625 -7.11 28.54 -0.27
N ILE A 626 -6.19 28.93 0.60
CA ILE A 626 -6.46 29.59 1.89
C ILE A 626 -5.52 30.76 2.11
N ASP A 627 -5.89 31.67 2.99
CA ASP A 627 -4.97 32.70 3.50
C ASP A 627 -4.03 32.11 4.58
N LEU A 628 -2.92 32.80 4.85
CA LEU A 628 -1.98 32.38 5.89
C LEU A 628 -2.59 32.40 7.31
N PRO A 629 -3.49 33.35 7.69
CA PRO A 629 -4.26 33.29 8.93
C PRO A 629 -5.08 32.00 9.14
N SER A 630 -5.74 31.45 8.11
CA SER A 630 -6.53 30.22 8.24
C SER A 630 -5.71 28.95 8.51
N ALA A 631 -4.39 29.00 8.30
CA ALA A 631 -3.46 27.90 8.60
C ALA A 631 -3.24 27.75 10.12
N THR A 632 -4.28 27.32 10.85
CA THR A 632 -4.30 27.24 12.31
C THR A 632 -4.02 25.84 12.85
N ALA A 633 -3.63 25.77 14.13
CA ALA A 633 -3.44 24.50 14.85
C ALA A 633 -4.78 23.76 15.07
N GLU A 634 -5.91 24.46 15.05
CA GLU A 634 -7.23 23.85 15.08
C GLU A 634 -7.59 23.18 13.75
N LEU A 635 -7.30 23.83 12.62
CA LEU A 635 -7.49 23.26 11.30
C LEU A 635 -6.68 21.96 11.15
N GLU A 636 -5.40 21.94 11.53
CA GLU A 636 -4.59 20.71 11.56
C GLU A 636 -5.20 19.64 12.50
N ARG A 637 -5.49 20.01 13.75
CA ARG A 637 -6.01 19.12 14.79
C ARG A 637 -7.29 18.41 14.35
N LEU A 638 -8.18 19.12 13.67
CA LEU A 638 -9.44 18.58 13.17
C LEU A 638 -9.26 17.85 11.83
N ALA A 639 -8.46 18.37 10.90
CA ALA A 639 -8.15 17.72 9.62
C ALA A 639 -7.48 16.35 9.79
N ARG A 640 -6.81 16.07 10.92
CA ARG A 640 -6.35 14.71 11.28
C ARG A 640 -7.48 13.66 11.33
N HIS A 641 -8.75 14.05 11.42
CA HIS A 641 -9.89 13.12 11.32
C HIS A 641 -10.14 12.64 9.89
N LEU A 642 -9.57 13.30 8.87
CA LEU A 642 -9.55 12.83 7.48
C LEU A 642 -8.66 11.58 7.31
N GLU A 643 -7.75 11.27 8.24
CA GLU A 643 -6.97 10.01 8.22
C GLU A 643 -7.89 8.77 8.33
N PRO A 644 -7.54 7.61 7.74
CA PRO A 644 -6.32 7.34 6.96
C PRO A 644 -6.33 8.02 5.58
N CYS A 645 -5.24 8.71 5.26
CA CYS A 645 -5.03 9.36 3.97
C CYS A 645 -4.27 8.44 3.00
N GLY A 646 -4.76 8.29 1.76
CA GLY A 646 -4.18 7.42 0.73
C GLY A 646 -4.90 7.55 -0.62
N ALA A 647 -4.99 6.46 -1.39
CA ALA A 647 -5.82 6.40 -2.59
C ALA A 647 -7.30 6.64 -2.24
N GLY A 648 -8.08 7.23 -3.15
CA GLY A 648 -9.48 7.62 -2.93
C GLY A 648 -9.73 8.73 -1.90
N ASN A 649 -8.87 8.86 -0.89
CA ASN A 649 -8.93 9.89 0.16
C ASN A 649 -7.54 10.50 0.40
N PRO A 650 -7.05 11.39 -0.49
CA PRO A 650 -5.72 11.95 -0.34
C PRO A 650 -5.66 12.96 0.81
N GLY A 651 -4.49 13.03 1.46
CA GLY A 651 -4.23 14.05 2.48
C GLY A 651 -4.27 15.45 1.86
N PRO A 652 -4.88 16.44 2.54
CA PRO A 652 -5.14 17.76 1.98
C PRO A 652 -3.83 18.52 1.71
N VAL A 653 -3.79 19.22 0.58
CA VAL A 653 -2.77 20.20 0.20
C VAL A 653 -3.48 21.54 0.04
N PHE A 654 -3.06 22.52 0.83
CA PHE A 654 -3.54 23.89 0.78
C PHE A 654 -2.63 24.74 -0.10
N GLY A 655 -3.19 25.60 -0.95
CA GLY A 655 -2.46 26.63 -1.68
C GLY A 655 -2.49 27.93 -0.90
N VAL A 656 -1.35 28.60 -0.73
CA VAL A 656 -1.26 29.95 -0.15
C VAL A 656 -0.41 30.81 -1.09
N ARG A 657 -0.96 31.91 -1.59
CA ARG A 657 -0.33 32.75 -2.61
C ARG A 657 0.37 33.98 -2.05
N GLY A 658 1.41 34.43 -2.74
CA GLY A 658 2.10 35.69 -2.51
C GLY A 658 2.80 35.85 -1.16
N VAL A 659 2.92 34.83 -0.31
CA VAL A 659 3.51 34.96 1.04
C VAL A 659 5.01 35.26 0.97
N HIS A 660 5.57 35.95 1.96
CA HIS A 660 7.00 36.23 2.02
C HIS A 660 7.78 35.01 2.56
N LEU A 661 8.87 34.61 1.88
CA LEU A 661 9.73 33.50 2.29
C LEU A 661 10.86 33.97 3.21
N GLY A 662 10.53 34.12 4.50
CA GLY A 662 11.46 34.55 5.54
C GLY A 662 12.40 33.44 6.04
N GLY A 663 13.64 33.81 6.39
CA GLY A 663 14.57 32.95 7.16
C GLY A 663 14.93 31.60 6.52
N ALA A 664 14.84 31.48 5.19
CA ALA A 664 15.14 30.26 4.45
C ALA A 664 16.61 29.85 4.57
N ARG A 665 16.84 28.57 4.89
CA ARG A 665 18.18 27.96 5.05
C ARG A 665 18.12 26.46 4.83
N GLU A 666 19.25 25.86 4.47
CA GLU A 666 19.38 24.40 4.41
C GLU A 666 19.44 23.76 5.81
N VAL A 667 18.89 22.55 5.92
CA VAL A 667 19.02 21.64 7.07
C VAL A 667 19.17 20.19 6.59
N GLY A 668 20.00 19.40 7.27
CA GLY A 668 20.27 18.02 6.85
C GLY A 668 20.96 18.00 5.47
N THR A 669 20.43 17.21 4.54
CA THR A 669 20.93 17.10 3.17
C THR A 669 19.85 17.53 2.18
N GLY A 670 19.97 18.73 1.63
CA GLY A 670 19.09 19.29 0.61
C GLY A 670 17.71 19.74 1.09
N HIS A 671 17.42 19.78 2.39
CA HIS A 671 16.09 20.18 2.89
C HIS A 671 16.04 21.68 3.25
N LEU A 672 14.94 22.36 2.90
CA LEU A 672 14.71 23.78 3.16
C LEU A 672 13.95 23.99 4.48
N LYS A 673 14.54 24.62 5.49
CA LYS A 673 13.80 25.19 6.63
C LYS A 673 13.58 26.68 6.37
N ALA A 674 12.35 27.16 6.50
CA ALA A 674 11.99 28.57 6.30
C ALA A 674 10.83 28.98 7.23
N THR A 675 10.33 30.20 7.05
CA THR A 675 9.07 30.70 7.60
C THR A 675 8.26 31.32 6.46
N LEU A 676 6.96 31.04 6.40
CA LEU A 676 6.01 31.74 5.54
C LEU A 676 5.42 32.91 6.34
N GLU A 677 5.43 34.11 5.76
CA GLU A 677 5.09 35.35 6.47
C GLU A 677 4.17 36.24 5.63
N ASP A 678 3.01 36.61 6.17
CA ASP A 678 2.08 37.56 5.53
C ASP A 678 1.13 38.15 6.58
N ALA A 679 0.69 39.40 6.40
CA ALA A 679 -0.17 40.14 7.33
C ALA A 679 0.24 40.10 8.84
N GLY A 680 1.53 39.88 9.14
CA GLY A 680 2.05 39.69 10.51
C GLY A 680 1.93 38.27 11.06
N HIS A 681 1.21 37.38 10.39
CA HIS A 681 1.17 35.95 10.68
C HIS A 681 2.47 35.27 10.20
N ARG A 682 2.92 34.25 10.94
CA ARG A 682 4.18 33.54 10.68
C ARG A 682 4.01 32.04 10.88
N LEU A 683 4.24 31.25 9.83
CA LEU A 683 4.13 29.80 9.84
C LEU A 683 5.49 29.16 9.53
N PRO A 684 6.15 28.48 10.50
CA PRO A 684 7.38 27.75 10.23
C PRO A 684 7.16 26.69 9.14
N ALA A 685 8.15 26.49 8.27
CA ALA A 685 8.06 25.60 7.10
C ALA A 685 9.23 24.59 7.01
N ILE A 686 8.99 23.43 6.40
CA ILE A 686 10.01 22.47 5.93
C ILE A 686 9.66 21.99 4.50
N GLY A 687 10.64 22.01 3.60
CA GLY A 687 10.57 21.37 2.30
C GLY A 687 11.67 20.32 2.16
N PHE A 688 11.31 19.04 2.15
CA PHE A 688 12.26 17.96 1.89
C PHE A 688 12.75 18.04 0.44
N HIS A 689 14.07 18.03 0.23
CA HIS A 689 14.72 18.21 -1.08
C HIS A 689 14.44 19.55 -1.80
N TRP A 690 13.99 20.58 -1.06
CA TRP A 690 13.69 21.92 -1.61
C TRP A 690 14.79 22.97 -1.41
N ALA A 691 15.96 22.65 -0.82
CA ALA A 691 16.98 23.66 -0.51
C ALA A 691 17.49 24.40 -1.75
N GLU A 692 17.95 23.66 -2.76
CA GLU A 692 18.47 24.18 -4.04
C GLU A 692 17.54 25.23 -4.68
N ARG A 693 16.24 24.94 -4.71
CA ARG A 693 15.21 25.82 -5.29
C ARG A 693 14.82 26.97 -4.35
N GLY A 694 14.60 26.67 -3.07
CA GLY A 694 14.04 27.62 -2.12
C GLY A 694 15.01 28.68 -1.62
N LEU A 695 16.32 28.38 -1.57
CA LEU A 695 17.34 29.37 -1.17
C LEU A 695 17.38 30.56 -2.12
N GLY A 696 17.22 30.35 -3.43
CA GLY A 696 17.13 31.42 -4.43
C GLY A 696 15.86 32.28 -4.34
N LEU A 697 14.87 31.85 -3.57
CA LEU A 697 13.60 32.56 -3.34
C LEU A 697 13.54 33.27 -1.97
N THR A 698 14.60 33.19 -1.17
CA THR A 698 14.70 33.85 0.15
C THR A 698 14.39 35.34 0.04
N GLY A 699 13.50 35.86 0.89
CA GLY A 699 13.13 37.27 0.92
C GLY A 699 12.19 37.72 -0.21
N ARG A 700 11.72 36.81 -1.08
CA ARG A 700 10.75 37.10 -2.15
C ARG A 700 9.32 36.74 -1.71
N ARG A 701 8.32 37.27 -2.43
CA ARG A 701 6.94 36.72 -2.38
C ARG A 701 6.86 35.45 -3.24
N VAL A 702 6.20 34.43 -2.72
CA VAL A 702 6.14 33.07 -3.28
C VAL A 702 4.73 32.50 -3.19
N ASP A 703 4.39 31.63 -4.15
CA ASP A 703 3.20 30.78 -4.07
C ASP A 703 3.63 29.42 -3.53
N VAL A 704 2.92 28.93 -2.50
CA VAL A 704 3.30 27.72 -1.74
C VAL A 704 2.12 26.76 -1.64
N ALA A 705 2.31 25.54 -2.15
CA ALA A 705 1.40 24.43 -1.89
C ALA A 705 1.95 23.65 -0.69
N LEU A 706 1.16 23.51 0.38
CA LEU A 706 1.60 22.99 1.67
C LEU A 706 0.62 22.01 2.32
N ARG A 707 1.12 21.21 3.25
CA ARG A 707 0.29 20.49 4.24
C ARG A 707 0.55 21.05 5.63
N LEU A 708 -0.47 21.03 6.49
CA LEU A 708 -0.30 21.34 7.90
C LEU A 708 0.09 20.07 8.66
N GLU A 709 1.16 20.14 9.46
CA GLU A 709 1.65 19.04 10.29
C GLU A 709 1.98 19.57 11.70
N GLU A 710 1.58 18.83 12.75
CA GLU A 710 2.05 19.05 14.13
C GLU A 710 3.50 18.51 14.28
N ASN A 711 4.46 19.42 14.46
CA ASN A 711 5.85 19.13 14.74
C ASN A 711 6.10 19.08 16.26
N GLU A 712 6.50 17.92 16.78
CA GLU A 712 6.95 17.74 18.17
C GLU A 712 8.48 17.71 18.24
N TYR A 713 9.08 18.67 18.96
CA TYR A 713 10.53 18.74 19.18
C TYR A 713 10.84 19.04 20.64
N ARG A 714 11.64 18.17 21.28
CA ARG A 714 11.99 18.25 22.72
C ARG A 714 10.77 18.37 23.66
N GLY A 715 9.66 17.74 23.31
CA GLY A 715 8.38 17.80 24.05
C GLY A 715 7.53 19.03 23.77
N THR A 716 8.02 20.02 23.02
CA THR A 716 7.22 21.15 22.55
C THR A 716 6.55 20.80 21.23
N ARG A 717 5.21 20.96 21.17
CA ARG A 717 4.43 20.84 19.94
C ARG A 717 4.23 22.20 19.28
N SER A 718 4.31 22.24 17.96
CA SER A 718 4.22 23.45 17.15
C SER A 718 3.57 23.13 15.81
N LEU A 719 2.77 24.06 15.28
CA LEU A 719 2.25 23.94 13.92
C LEU A 719 3.37 24.21 12.91
N GLN A 720 3.40 23.44 11.83
CA GLN A 720 4.36 23.61 10.76
C GLN A 720 3.73 23.36 9.38
N ALA A 721 4.13 24.16 8.39
CA ALA A 721 3.90 23.88 6.99
C ALA A 721 4.93 22.86 6.46
N ARG A 722 4.45 21.79 5.83
CA ARG A 722 5.26 20.95 4.95
C ARG A 722 5.05 21.40 3.51
N ILE A 723 6.10 21.93 2.90
CA ILE A 723 6.10 22.38 1.51
C ILE A 723 5.97 21.15 0.60
N CYS A 724 4.97 21.16 -0.28
CA CYS A 724 4.82 20.24 -1.39
C CYS A 724 5.34 20.89 -2.68
N ALA A 725 4.96 22.14 -2.95
CA ALA A 725 5.53 22.97 -4.01
C ALA A 725 5.84 24.39 -3.54
N LEU A 726 6.83 25.01 -4.17
CA LEU A 726 7.28 26.38 -3.94
C LEU A 726 7.67 27.01 -5.29
N ALA A 727 7.11 28.17 -5.60
CA ALA A 727 7.36 28.93 -6.82
C ALA A 727 7.40 30.43 -6.53
N PRO A 728 7.99 31.27 -7.41
CA PRO A 728 7.72 32.72 -7.41
C PRO A 728 6.23 33.00 -7.45
N ALA A 729 5.77 34.09 -6.80
CA ALA A 729 4.35 34.45 -6.81
C ALA A 729 3.83 34.65 -8.25
N GLY A 730 2.70 34.03 -8.59
CA GLY A 730 2.12 34.07 -9.94
C GLY A 730 2.78 33.16 -10.99
N ALA A 731 3.74 32.31 -10.60
CA ALA A 731 4.41 31.32 -11.47
C ALA A 731 4.05 29.86 -11.12
N ALA A 732 2.82 29.65 -10.62
CA ALA A 732 2.35 28.43 -9.96
C ALA A 732 0.98 27.95 -10.46
#